data_AF-R1E1Q5-F1
#
_entry.id   AF-R1E1Q5-F1
#
_cell.length_a   1.000
_cell.length_b   1.000
_cell.length_c   1.000
_cell.angle_alpha   90.00
_cell.angle_beta   90.00
_cell.angle_gamma   90.00
#
_symmetry.space_group_name_H-M   'P 1'
#
loop_
_entity.id
_entity.type
_entity.pdbx_description
1 polymer ?
#
loop_
_entity_poly.entity_id
_entity_poly.type
_entity_poly.pdbx_seq_one_letter_code
_entity_poly.pdbx_strand_id
1 'polypeptide(L)'
;MVVSFAVAILAHRVVTPQQHGAVADGMANDTRAVRAAAASCGGGCTLRFANGTFLTGPFSLSDGSTVELDGTIVAAPMAWWVPAGWEGVRAFVWTSGASSLTLRGSGTIDGQGADWWAGQRPVRNDSKWRPYLLRIEHSTGVVVSGIRLLNSPNHNLMFDNCSRVRVLGLRVEAPHDSPNTDGINFGGGSDQLVADSHISNGDDCVTAITSTSTPPPEPGPWPTLRAFGGSLVVRNMTCVGGHGVSIGSVRTGVVTNVTVEDVRFYRSDNGCRIKMYPNNLGRVSQIVFQRIWMEEVQHPIVINAEYCPPNQKPFPCPESNMAVNVSDVLFVRVSGTSASAETGSFTCSKASPCRRLTLRHVNIAPASGGTGHFSCKRARDTQLTQLMLLLAASVRRLLPEPAWAAATEPDSSAASAGSAAQSCPPTPPTRWGDLLRIPTVWLLLLQGVPGCIPWGVISAFLPDFLHAEHGLPVQQAAIATLVMTAFSAGGMGGTLVGGEAGQRLYNASARLPPLLMLAAGSLGVLPMWALIASRGEWGFWPSAACAAAGGFLATQTGPNVRSTMVNVTRSEQRGVAFAAFTLSDDVGKGAGPFLIATLVAQRGRERAFSLAMLFWLPCAALCAATALTCTTYFDWKSAGVYYTHRTSGMPGPITRLLACSKQQFDAYPASSLKMGPTFVHPNYAYNYNNESSGSYNKPAAVMHWIKESPPAEEFVLFIDADMLLRGAIDPVALGARRGLVLSEDASYLNTGIRAKLPQQYIAEELAPLAKSAGWWHIFHRDDLATIAPRWLHWCGAIRGDPRRYWRTLGADGAPVRGPREGGGEWVSKDISLGDSYVSRGEAPWIAEMYGYVLAAAEARIPTQLKHGVVQYSDFGRAAPYAEGGPAIIHYGLHCHVESYHFTKYDYPAFDIASCGGHFFRPPSKPSPRQARPRAASPLRSAPRRSPC
;
A
#
# COMPACT_ATOMS: atom_id res chain seq x y z
N MET A 1 -4.58 -25.73 41.36
CA MET A 1 -4.92 -26.58 40.20
C MET A 1 -4.17 -26.07 38.99
N VAL A 2 -3.11 -26.77 38.62
CA VAL A 2 -2.32 -26.51 37.40
C VAL A 2 -3.07 -27.14 36.24
N VAL A 3 -3.53 -26.34 35.28
CA VAL A 3 -4.11 -26.85 34.04
C VAL A 3 -2.96 -27.08 33.06
N SER A 4 -2.63 -28.34 32.82
CA SER A 4 -1.67 -28.78 31.81
C SER A 4 -2.12 -28.35 30.42
N PHE A 5 -1.37 -27.45 29.78
CA PHE A 5 -1.33 -27.36 28.32
C PHE A 5 -0.44 -28.49 27.80
N ALA A 6 -1.05 -29.60 27.43
CA ALA A 6 -0.38 -30.60 26.61
C ALA A 6 -0.36 -30.08 25.17
N VAL A 7 0.78 -29.50 24.77
CA VAL A 7 1.11 -29.38 23.34
C VAL A 7 1.37 -30.81 22.86
N ALA A 8 0.43 -31.37 22.11
CA ALA A 8 0.70 -32.58 21.35
C ALA A 8 1.76 -32.24 20.29
N ILE A 9 3.01 -32.60 20.57
CA ILE A 9 4.04 -32.72 19.53
C ILE A 9 3.59 -33.91 18.67
N LEU A 10 2.82 -33.64 17.61
CA LEU A 10 2.61 -34.62 16.55
C LEU A 10 3.99 -34.90 15.96
N ALA A 11 4.48 -36.13 16.15
CA ALA A 11 5.70 -36.60 15.50
C ALA A 11 5.57 -36.35 13.99
N HIS A 12 6.53 -35.64 13.39
CA HIS A 12 6.53 -35.32 11.97
C HIS A 12 6.65 -36.63 11.18
N ARG A 13 5.52 -37.16 10.69
CA ARG A 13 5.48 -38.42 9.93
C ARG A 13 6.05 -38.17 8.54
N VAL A 14 7.17 -38.81 8.22
CA VAL A 14 7.81 -38.77 6.88
C VAL A 14 7.57 -40.10 6.18
N VAL A 15 7.04 -40.05 4.96
CA VAL A 15 6.79 -41.19 4.09
C VAL A 15 7.64 -41.05 2.82
N THR A 16 8.25 -42.12 2.36
CA THR A 16 9.06 -42.17 1.13
C THR A 16 8.53 -43.27 0.20
N PRO A 17 8.60 -43.11 -1.14
CA PRO A 17 8.25 -44.20 -2.05
C PRO A 17 9.05 -45.49 -1.82
N GLN A 18 10.31 -45.41 -1.38
CA GLN A 18 11.16 -46.57 -1.11
C GLN A 18 10.64 -47.44 0.04
N GLN A 19 10.01 -46.85 1.07
CA GLN A 19 9.31 -47.61 2.12
C GLN A 19 8.15 -48.45 1.56
N HIS A 20 7.64 -48.09 0.38
CA HIS A 20 6.61 -48.80 -0.36
C HIS A 20 7.17 -49.61 -1.54
N GLY A 21 8.50 -49.82 -1.58
CA GLY A 21 9.17 -50.67 -2.56
C GLY A 21 9.62 -49.98 -3.84
N ALA A 22 9.71 -48.65 -3.89
CA ALA A 22 10.31 -47.95 -5.03
C ALA A 22 11.82 -48.22 -5.11
N VAL A 23 12.34 -48.37 -6.34
CA VAL A 23 13.76 -48.58 -6.62
C VAL A 23 14.48 -47.25 -6.85
N ALA A 24 13.81 -46.27 -7.47
CA ALA A 24 14.33 -44.91 -7.72
C ALA A 24 15.59 -44.84 -8.60
N ASP A 25 15.72 -45.73 -9.59
CA ASP A 25 16.84 -45.78 -10.56
C ASP A 25 16.53 -45.11 -11.92
N GLY A 26 15.30 -44.62 -12.11
CA GLY A 26 14.80 -44.03 -13.35
C GLY A 26 14.41 -45.05 -14.42
N MET A 27 14.49 -46.34 -14.11
CA MET A 27 14.20 -47.45 -15.04
C MET A 27 13.08 -48.35 -14.54
N ALA A 28 13.07 -48.68 -13.24
CA ALA A 28 12.05 -49.49 -12.61
C ALA A 28 10.70 -48.77 -12.57
N ASN A 29 9.61 -49.53 -12.72
CA ASN A 29 8.26 -48.98 -12.61
C ASN A 29 7.87 -48.74 -11.14
N ASP A 30 8.13 -47.54 -10.64
CA ASP A 30 7.86 -47.14 -9.25
C ASP A 30 6.39 -46.73 -9.01
N THR A 31 5.51 -46.81 -10.02
CA THR A 31 4.13 -46.29 -9.97
C THR A 31 3.33 -46.80 -8.76
N ARG A 32 3.42 -48.09 -8.46
CA ARG A 32 2.69 -48.69 -7.33
C ARG A 32 3.18 -48.10 -6.00
N ALA A 33 4.50 -48.01 -5.83
CA ALA A 33 5.12 -47.51 -4.62
C ALA A 33 4.85 -46.01 -4.41
N VAL A 34 4.97 -45.20 -5.47
CA VAL A 34 4.67 -43.75 -5.43
C VAL A 34 3.20 -43.50 -5.07
N ARG A 35 2.25 -44.19 -5.71
CA ARG A 35 0.83 -44.05 -5.40
C ARG A 35 0.50 -44.47 -3.97
N ALA A 36 1.07 -45.58 -3.50
CA ALA A 36 0.86 -46.04 -2.13
C ALA A 36 1.41 -45.06 -1.09
N ALA A 37 2.63 -44.53 -1.33
CA ALA A 37 3.25 -43.51 -0.47
C ALA A 37 2.39 -42.24 -0.41
N ALA A 38 1.98 -41.70 -1.55
CA ALA A 38 1.17 -40.48 -1.63
C ALA A 38 -0.22 -40.63 -0.98
N ALA A 39 -0.88 -41.77 -1.19
CA ALA A 39 -2.17 -42.07 -0.56
C ALA A 39 -2.07 -42.23 0.97
N SER A 40 -0.93 -42.71 1.47
CA SER A 40 -0.71 -42.90 2.92
C SER A 40 -0.32 -41.62 3.67
N CYS A 41 -0.06 -40.52 2.94
CA CYS A 41 0.53 -39.30 3.48
C CYS A 41 -0.43 -38.11 3.40
N GLY A 42 -1.34 -38.00 4.37
CA GLY A 42 -2.21 -36.83 4.59
C GLY A 42 -2.16 -36.32 6.04
N GLY A 43 -2.80 -35.19 6.32
CA GLY A 43 -3.00 -34.68 7.69
C GLY A 43 -1.72 -34.27 8.45
N GLY A 44 -0.80 -33.56 7.79
CA GLY A 44 0.48 -33.10 8.37
C GLY A 44 1.69 -33.99 8.06
N CYS A 45 1.53 -35.00 7.20
CA CYS A 45 2.60 -35.89 6.75
C CYS A 45 3.51 -35.22 5.70
N THR A 46 4.80 -35.56 5.70
CA THR A 46 5.74 -35.21 4.63
C THR A 46 5.96 -36.40 3.69
N LEU A 47 5.61 -36.24 2.41
CA LEU A 47 5.98 -37.17 1.33
C LEU A 47 7.31 -36.72 0.75
N ARG A 48 8.38 -37.48 1.01
CA ARG A 48 9.74 -37.12 0.60
C ARG A 48 10.20 -37.95 -0.60
N PHE A 49 10.50 -37.27 -1.69
CA PHE A 49 11.23 -37.79 -2.84
C PHE A 49 12.68 -37.31 -2.75
N ALA A 50 13.53 -38.05 -2.05
CA ALA A 50 14.96 -37.75 -1.90
C ALA A 50 15.81 -38.84 -2.58
N ASN A 51 16.99 -38.44 -3.09
CA ASN A 51 18.03 -39.30 -3.68
C ASN A 51 17.51 -40.40 -4.63
N GLY A 52 17.46 -40.07 -5.92
CA GLY A 52 17.12 -41.01 -6.98
C GLY A 52 16.19 -40.41 -8.04
N THR A 53 15.84 -41.24 -9.00
CA THR A 53 14.95 -40.91 -10.12
C THR A 53 13.76 -41.87 -10.10
N PHE A 54 12.56 -41.37 -9.88
CA PHE A 54 11.35 -42.19 -9.76
C PHE A 54 10.59 -42.18 -11.09
N LEU A 55 10.65 -43.28 -11.83
CA LEU A 55 9.85 -43.47 -13.04
C LEU A 55 8.44 -43.93 -12.66
N THR A 56 7.45 -43.06 -12.82
CA THR A 56 6.09 -43.31 -12.33
C THR A 56 5.02 -42.84 -13.31
N GLY A 57 3.88 -43.54 -13.34
CA GLY A 57 2.64 -43.04 -13.91
C GLY A 57 1.96 -42.00 -13.01
N PRO A 58 0.79 -41.47 -13.43
CA PRO A 58 0.08 -40.40 -12.72
C PRO A 58 -0.31 -40.76 -11.28
N PHE A 59 -0.32 -39.79 -10.38
CA PHE A 59 -0.70 -39.97 -8.97
C PHE A 59 -1.34 -38.71 -8.37
N SER A 60 -2.04 -38.88 -7.24
CA SER A 60 -2.72 -37.79 -6.53
C SER A 60 -2.03 -37.46 -5.20
N LEU A 61 -2.03 -36.20 -4.82
CA LEU A 61 -1.57 -35.73 -3.50
C LEU A 61 -2.75 -35.60 -2.54
N SER A 62 -2.55 -36.04 -1.30
CA SER A 62 -3.55 -36.01 -0.23
C SER A 62 -3.57 -34.64 0.48
N ASP A 63 -4.72 -34.28 1.07
CA ASP A 63 -4.87 -33.06 1.86
C ASP A 63 -3.95 -33.04 3.10
N GLY A 64 -3.41 -31.88 3.42
CA GLY A 64 -2.48 -31.67 4.53
C GLY A 64 -1.10 -32.25 4.31
N SER A 65 -0.75 -32.63 3.08
CA SER A 65 0.58 -33.17 2.77
C SER A 65 1.61 -32.08 2.48
N THR A 66 2.84 -32.34 2.89
CA THR A 66 4.04 -31.61 2.44
C THR A 66 4.86 -32.51 1.54
N VAL A 67 4.95 -32.20 0.26
CA VAL A 67 5.84 -32.88 -0.68
C VAL A 67 7.21 -32.21 -0.61
N GLU A 68 8.21 -32.94 -0.13
CA GLU A 68 9.62 -32.55 -0.19
C GLU A 68 10.27 -33.24 -1.39
N LEU A 69 10.55 -32.47 -2.44
CA LEU A 69 11.11 -32.94 -3.69
C LEU A 69 12.55 -32.45 -3.84
N ASP A 70 13.52 -33.33 -3.59
CA ASP A 70 14.95 -33.09 -3.82
C ASP A 70 15.55 -34.07 -4.84
N GLY A 71 14.84 -35.16 -5.17
CA GLY A 71 15.16 -36.07 -6.28
C GLY A 71 14.47 -35.69 -7.59
N THR A 72 14.40 -36.64 -8.53
CA THR A 72 13.72 -36.45 -9.82
C THR A 72 12.52 -37.38 -9.95
N ILE A 73 11.36 -36.86 -10.31
CA ILE A 73 10.18 -37.65 -10.72
C ILE A 73 10.12 -37.58 -12.24
N VAL A 74 10.17 -38.74 -12.91
CA VAL A 74 10.07 -38.84 -14.37
C VAL A 74 8.72 -39.46 -14.73
N ALA A 75 7.98 -38.77 -15.57
CA ALA A 75 6.75 -39.27 -16.12
C ALA A 75 7.02 -40.50 -16.99
N ALA A 76 6.30 -41.57 -16.69
CA ALA A 76 6.34 -42.77 -17.49
C ALA A 76 5.87 -42.51 -18.94
N PRO A 77 6.25 -43.38 -19.90
CA PRO A 77 5.82 -43.27 -21.28
C PRO A 77 4.29 -43.18 -21.43
N MET A 78 3.82 -42.56 -22.50
CA MET A 78 2.39 -42.31 -22.80
C MET A 78 1.49 -43.53 -22.55
N ALA A 79 1.97 -44.74 -22.85
CA ALA A 79 1.23 -45.98 -22.64
C ALA A 79 0.85 -46.26 -21.17
N TRP A 80 1.59 -45.73 -20.19
CA TRP A 80 1.36 -45.95 -18.75
C TRP A 80 0.39 -44.94 -18.12
N TRP A 81 0.00 -43.91 -18.88
CA TRP A 81 -0.99 -42.93 -18.45
C TRP A 81 -2.43 -43.42 -18.59
N VAL A 82 -2.63 -44.55 -19.28
CA VAL A 82 -3.94 -45.14 -19.58
C VAL A 82 -4.14 -46.40 -18.73
N PRO A 83 -5.04 -46.39 -17.73
CA PRO A 83 -5.76 -47.59 -17.36
C PRO A 83 -6.94 -47.77 -18.31
N ALA A 84 -7.18 -49.00 -18.76
CA ALA A 84 -8.43 -49.39 -19.42
C ALA A 84 -9.64 -48.85 -18.63
N GLY A 85 -10.37 -47.88 -19.22
CA GLY A 85 -11.66 -47.40 -18.70
C GLY A 85 -11.71 -45.99 -18.08
N TRP A 86 -10.71 -45.13 -18.23
CA TRP A 86 -10.76 -43.76 -17.68
C TRP A 86 -10.53 -42.67 -18.76
N GLU A 87 -11.61 -42.06 -19.27
CA GLU A 87 -11.60 -40.94 -20.24
C GLU A 87 -11.15 -39.57 -19.65
N GLY A 88 -10.55 -39.54 -18.46
CA GLY A 88 -10.55 -38.33 -17.63
C GLY A 88 -9.24 -37.90 -16.96
N VAL A 89 -8.08 -38.51 -17.23
CA VAL A 89 -6.83 -38.09 -16.58
C VAL A 89 -6.37 -36.74 -17.14
N ARG A 90 -6.69 -35.65 -16.42
CA ARG A 90 -6.34 -34.28 -16.79
C ARG A 90 -4.94 -33.86 -16.34
N ALA A 91 -4.20 -34.63 -15.52
CA ALA A 91 -2.86 -34.25 -15.10
C ALA A 91 -1.97 -35.41 -14.63
N PHE A 92 -0.64 -35.22 -14.62
CA PHE A 92 0.35 -36.17 -14.10
C PHE A 92 0.29 -36.25 -12.57
N VAL A 93 0.41 -35.09 -11.92
CA VAL A 93 0.26 -34.92 -10.48
C VAL A 93 -0.95 -34.04 -10.25
N TRP A 94 -1.89 -34.50 -9.43
CA TRP A 94 -3.11 -33.75 -9.20
C TRP A 94 -3.58 -33.78 -7.76
N THR A 95 -4.37 -32.79 -7.40
CA THR A 95 -5.09 -32.76 -6.13
C THR A 95 -6.32 -31.86 -6.25
N SER A 96 -7.33 -32.16 -5.45
CA SER A 96 -8.57 -31.39 -5.42
C SER A 96 -9.10 -31.32 -4.00
N GLY A 97 -9.61 -30.15 -3.60
CA GLY A 97 -10.24 -29.97 -2.29
C GLY A 97 -9.28 -29.96 -1.09
N ALA A 98 -7.99 -29.68 -1.28
CA ALA A 98 -7.03 -29.61 -0.17
C ALA A 98 -7.20 -28.31 0.64
N SER A 99 -7.20 -28.41 1.96
CA SER A 99 -7.19 -27.28 2.90
C SER A 99 -5.79 -26.73 3.18
N SER A 100 -4.77 -27.56 2.94
CA SER A 100 -3.37 -27.14 2.94
C SER A 100 -2.54 -28.11 2.11
N LEU A 101 -1.65 -27.59 1.27
CA LEU A 101 -0.76 -28.39 0.45
C LEU A 101 0.54 -27.63 0.21
N THR A 102 1.67 -28.26 0.52
CA THR A 102 3.00 -27.66 0.26
C THR A 102 3.80 -28.57 -0.66
N LEU A 103 4.31 -28.05 -1.77
CA LEU A 103 5.30 -28.70 -2.62
C LEU A 103 6.56 -27.84 -2.55
N ARG A 104 7.66 -28.39 -2.01
CA ARG A 104 8.90 -27.64 -1.81
C ARG A 104 10.13 -28.49 -2.08
N GLY A 105 11.25 -27.84 -2.35
CA GLY A 105 12.56 -28.48 -2.49
C GLY A 105 13.32 -27.95 -3.68
N SER A 106 14.32 -28.70 -4.13
CA SER A 106 15.20 -28.32 -5.25
C SER A 106 15.16 -29.30 -6.43
N GLY A 107 14.35 -30.35 -6.31
CA GLY A 107 14.25 -31.45 -7.27
C GLY A 107 13.38 -31.12 -8.48
N THR A 108 13.25 -32.12 -9.37
CA THR A 108 12.67 -31.95 -10.71
C THR A 108 11.47 -32.87 -10.93
N ILE A 109 10.43 -32.37 -11.58
CA ILE A 109 9.36 -33.17 -12.19
C ILE A 109 9.52 -33.05 -13.71
N ASP A 110 9.93 -34.14 -14.36
CA ASP A 110 10.09 -34.22 -15.81
C ASP A 110 8.87 -34.92 -16.43
N GLY A 111 8.13 -34.18 -17.25
CA GLY A 111 6.92 -34.62 -17.91
C GLY A 111 7.13 -35.45 -19.19
N GLN A 112 8.36 -35.56 -19.69
CA GLN A 112 8.68 -36.32 -20.91
C GLN A 112 7.79 -35.93 -22.12
N GLY A 113 7.62 -34.62 -22.33
CA GLY A 113 6.66 -34.04 -23.27
C GLY A 113 6.89 -34.30 -24.76
N ALA A 114 8.10 -34.70 -25.17
CA ALA A 114 8.47 -34.83 -26.60
C ALA A 114 7.52 -35.74 -27.40
N ASP A 115 7.18 -36.90 -26.85
CA ASP A 115 6.25 -37.86 -27.49
C ASP A 115 4.83 -37.28 -27.61
N TRP A 116 4.43 -36.42 -26.68
CA TRP A 116 3.13 -35.76 -26.68
C TRP A 116 3.06 -34.66 -27.75
N TRP A 117 4.19 -34.02 -28.07
CA TRP A 117 4.25 -32.93 -29.05
C TRP A 117 4.35 -33.45 -30.50
N ALA A 118 5.03 -34.57 -30.74
CA ALA A 118 5.28 -35.13 -32.07
C ALA A 118 4.00 -35.45 -32.89
N GLY A 119 2.85 -35.62 -32.23
CA GLY A 119 1.55 -35.92 -32.87
C GLY A 119 0.74 -34.72 -33.38
N GLN A 120 1.21 -33.48 -33.21
CA GLN A 120 0.43 -32.23 -33.44
C GLN A 120 0.65 -31.58 -34.83
N ARG A 121 0.73 -32.36 -35.93
CA ARG A 121 0.58 -31.78 -37.28
C ARG A 121 -0.86 -31.28 -37.46
N PRO A 122 -1.12 -30.19 -38.20
CA PRO A 122 -2.40 -29.49 -38.18
C PRO A 122 -3.48 -30.29 -38.92
N VAL A 123 -4.15 -31.20 -38.21
CA VAL A 123 -5.32 -31.91 -38.73
C VAL A 123 -6.44 -31.78 -37.71
N ARG A 124 -7.49 -31.10 -38.15
CA ARG A 124 -8.84 -31.11 -37.57
C ARG A 124 -9.28 -32.56 -37.34
N ASN A 125 -9.94 -32.77 -36.20
CA ASN A 125 -10.59 -34.01 -35.78
C ASN A 125 -9.61 -35.11 -35.35
N ASP A 126 -9.39 -35.20 -34.03
CA ASP A 126 -9.74 -36.36 -33.19
C ASP A 126 -8.96 -36.25 -31.86
N SER A 127 -9.71 -36.18 -30.77
CA SER A 127 -9.31 -35.81 -29.41
C SER A 127 -8.18 -36.68 -28.82
N LYS A 128 -6.91 -36.28 -28.98
CA LYS A 128 -5.82 -36.67 -28.06
C LYS A 128 -5.59 -35.53 -27.06
N TRP A 129 -6.29 -35.58 -25.92
CA TRP A 129 -6.06 -34.65 -24.81
C TRP A 129 -4.67 -34.88 -24.22
N ARG A 130 -3.84 -33.82 -24.15
CA ARG A 130 -2.53 -33.87 -23.48
C ARG A 130 -2.71 -33.48 -22.01
N PRO A 131 -2.17 -34.25 -21.06
CA PRO A 131 -2.34 -33.99 -19.64
C PRO A 131 -1.52 -32.78 -19.19
N TYR A 132 -2.02 -32.07 -18.18
CA TYR A 132 -1.24 -31.07 -17.45
C TYR A 132 -0.12 -31.77 -16.66
N LEU A 133 0.99 -31.11 -16.38
CA LEU A 133 2.00 -31.69 -15.50
C LEU A 133 1.51 -31.66 -14.04
N LEU A 134 1.23 -30.48 -13.49
CA LEU A 134 0.59 -30.32 -12.19
C LEU A 134 -0.76 -29.62 -12.32
N ARG A 135 -1.79 -30.16 -11.66
CA ARG A 135 -3.12 -29.55 -11.58
C ARG A 135 -3.68 -29.60 -10.16
N ILE A 136 -3.94 -28.42 -9.60
CA ILE A 136 -4.44 -28.24 -8.24
C ILE A 136 -5.79 -27.53 -8.35
N GLU A 137 -6.84 -28.14 -7.81
CA GLU A 137 -8.21 -27.64 -7.96
C GLU A 137 -8.87 -27.43 -6.60
N HIS A 138 -9.78 -26.47 -6.50
CA HIS A 138 -10.68 -26.29 -5.35
C HIS A 138 -9.98 -26.29 -3.99
N SER A 139 -8.73 -25.84 -3.96
CA SER A 139 -7.84 -25.98 -2.80
C SER A 139 -7.50 -24.64 -2.18
N THR A 140 -7.17 -24.62 -0.90
CA THR A 140 -6.74 -23.43 -0.19
C THR A 140 -5.44 -23.65 0.57
N GLY A 141 -4.66 -22.59 0.80
CA GLY A 141 -3.39 -22.69 1.52
C GLY A 141 -2.35 -23.53 0.76
N VAL A 142 -2.16 -23.21 -0.53
CA VAL A 142 -1.26 -23.95 -1.42
C VAL A 142 0.06 -23.21 -1.55
N VAL A 143 1.17 -23.90 -1.30
CA VAL A 143 2.52 -23.37 -1.46
C VAL A 143 3.29 -24.26 -2.43
N VAL A 144 3.90 -23.66 -3.46
CA VAL A 144 4.82 -24.32 -4.38
C VAL A 144 6.13 -23.54 -4.37
N SER A 145 7.25 -24.15 -3.98
CA SER A 145 8.52 -23.42 -3.89
C SER A 145 9.77 -24.20 -4.29
N GLY A 146 10.67 -23.52 -5.00
CA GLY A 146 12.02 -24.01 -5.35
C GLY A 146 12.12 -25.12 -6.38
N ILE A 147 11.03 -25.83 -6.67
CA ILE A 147 11.04 -27.00 -7.57
C ILE A 147 11.21 -26.62 -9.05
N ARG A 148 11.66 -27.59 -9.84
CA ARG A 148 11.81 -27.50 -11.29
C ARG A 148 10.76 -28.35 -12.02
N LEU A 149 10.07 -27.76 -12.99
CA LEU A 149 9.15 -28.43 -13.91
C LEU A 149 9.79 -28.47 -15.29
N LEU A 150 9.94 -29.66 -15.85
CA LEU A 150 10.68 -29.90 -17.09
C LEU A 150 9.79 -30.63 -18.10
N ASN A 151 9.80 -30.18 -19.35
CA ASN A 151 9.21 -30.86 -20.51
C ASN A 151 7.76 -31.33 -20.27
N SER A 152 6.88 -30.44 -19.82
CA SER A 152 5.47 -30.77 -19.61
C SER A 152 4.77 -31.21 -20.92
N PRO A 153 3.93 -32.27 -20.90
CA PRO A 153 3.12 -32.67 -22.06
C PRO A 153 2.18 -31.57 -22.56
N ASN A 154 1.73 -30.70 -21.66
CA ASN A 154 0.83 -29.56 -21.88
C ASN A 154 1.20 -28.43 -20.89
N HIS A 155 0.25 -27.76 -20.24
CA HIS A 155 0.55 -26.73 -19.24
C HIS A 155 1.29 -27.33 -18.04
N ASN A 156 2.26 -26.58 -17.49
CA ASN A 156 3.13 -27.04 -16.40
C ASN A 156 2.41 -27.02 -15.05
N LEU A 157 1.77 -25.91 -14.68
CA LEU A 157 1.09 -25.77 -13.39
C LEU A 157 -0.24 -25.04 -13.54
N MET A 158 -1.34 -25.72 -13.20
CA MET A 158 -2.68 -25.15 -13.19
C MET A 158 -3.24 -25.08 -11.77
N PHE A 159 -3.69 -23.89 -11.39
CA PHE A 159 -4.56 -23.66 -10.24
C PHE A 159 -5.98 -23.38 -10.75
N ASP A 160 -6.96 -24.20 -10.39
CA ASP A 160 -8.37 -23.95 -10.71
C ASP A 160 -9.20 -23.75 -9.43
N ASN A 161 -9.79 -22.57 -9.29
CA ASN A 161 -10.60 -22.17 -8.15
C ASN A 161 -9.90 -22.37 -6.79
N CYS A 162 -8.62 -22.00 -6.73
CA CYS A 162 -7.79 -22.07 -5.53
C CYS A 162 -7.71 -20.74 -4.77
N SER A 163 -7.45 -20.75 -3.47
CA SER A 163 -7.25 -19.53 -2.68
C SER A 163 -6.02 -19.58 -1.78
N ARG A 164 -5.43 -18.42 -1.45
CA ARG A 164 -4.18 -18.34 -0.66
C ARG A 164 -3.07 -19.18 -1.32
N VAL A 165 -2.78 -18.88 -2.58
CA VAL A 165 -1.78 -19.58 -3.39
C VAL A 165 -0.47 -18.80 -3.37
N ARG A 166 0.64 -19.45 -3.05
CA ARG A 166 1.99 -18.89 -3.08
C ARG A 166 2.92 -19.75 -3.93
N VAL A 167 3.40 -19.19 -5.03
CA VAL A 167 4.43 -19.82 -5.88
C VAL A 167 5.70 -18.99 -5.80
N LEU A 168 6.81 -19.57 -5.32
CA LEU A 168 8.05 -18.85 -5.04
C LEU A 168 9.27 -19.62 -5.56
N GLY A 169 10.10 -19.01 -6.42
CA GLY A 169 11.32 -19.67 -6.88
C GLY A 169 11.08 -20.87 -7.80
N LEU A 170 9.99 -20.89 -8.58
CA LEU A 170 9.70 -21.96 -9.53
C LEU A 170 10.61 -21.84 -10.76
N ARG A 171 11.07 -22.98 -11.28
CA ARG A 171 11.78 -23.04 -12.57
C ARG A 171 11.01 -23.91 -13.55
N VAL A 172 10.60 -23.34 -14.69
CA VAL A 172 9.90 -24.07 -15.77
C VAL A 172 10.78 -24.07 -17.02
N GLU A 173 10.97 -25.25 -17.61
CA GLU A 173 11.74 -25.40 -18.85
C GLU A 173 11.06 -26.36 -19.83
N ALA A 174 10.77 -25.87 -21.03
CA ALA A 174 10.36 -26.65 -22.20
C ALA A 174 10.90 -25.96 -23.47
N PRO A 175 11.08 -26.69 -24.59
CA PRO A 175 11.46 -26.10 -25.87
C PRO A 175 10.53 -24.96 -26.32
N HIS A 176 11.05 -23.96 -27.03
CA HIS A 176 10.24 -22.79 -27.43
C HIS A 176 9.16 -23.12 -28.48
N ASP A 177 9.31 -24.23 -29.19
CA ASP A 177 8.35 -24.75 -30.17
C ASP A 177 7.38 -25.79 -29.57
N SER A 178 7.47 -26.08 -28.27
CA SER A 178 6.57 -27.05 -27.63
C SER A 178 5.16 -26.45 -27.46
N PRO A 179 4.11 -27.10 -27.99
CA PRO A 179 2.77 -26.51 -28.03
C PRO A 179 2.08 -26.51 -26.67
N ASN A 180 1.44 -25.40 -26.27
CA ASN A 180 0.62 -25.28 -25.04
C ASN A 180 1.34 -25.63 -23.73
N THR A 181 2.66 -25.43 -23.69
CA THR A 181 3.46 -25.63 -22.48
C THR A 181 3.40 -24.41 -21.58
N ASP A 182 2.22 -23.88 -21.30
CA ASP A 182 2.01 -22.72 -20.42
C ASP A 182 2.75 -22.92 -19.09
N GLY A 183 3.33 -21.86 -18.54
CA GLY A 183 4.10 -21.91 -17.31
C GLY A 183 3.19 -22.10 -16.10
N ILE A 184 2.45 -21.05 -15.72
CA ILE A 184 1.51 -21.10 -14.60
C ILE A 184 0.17 -20.49 -15.01
N ASN A 185 -0.91 -21.26 -14.84
CA ASN A 185 -2.26 -20.83 -15.14
C ASN A 185 -3.05 -20.68 -13.84
N PHE A 186 -3.60 -19.49 -13.64
CA PHE A 186 -4.50 -19.16 -12.53
C PHE A 186 -5.92 -19.02 -13.08
N GLY A 187 -6.70 -20.08 -12.95
CA GLY A 187 -8.12 -20.09 -13.27
C GLY A 187 -8.96 -19.84 -12.03
N GLY A 188 -9.62 -18.69 -11.94
CA GLY A 188 -10.40 -18.37 -10.75
C GLY A 188 -9.58 -18.09 -9.50
N GLY A 189 -10.21 -18.24 -8.33
CA GLY A 189 -9.52 -18.09 -7.06
C GLY A 189 -9.36 -16.66 -6.53
N SER A 190 -8.64 -16.54 -5.40
CA SER A 190 -8.32 -15.26 -4.74
C SER A 190 -7.09 -15.36 -3.82
N ASP A 191 -6.44 -14.22 -3.56
CA ASP A 191 -5.17 -14.14 -2.80
C ASP A 191 -4.09 -15.06 -3.40
N GLN A 192 -3.63 -14.68 -4.60
CA GLN A 192 -2.69 -15.47 -5.39
C GLN A 192 -1.43 -14.64 -5.66
N LEU A 193 -0.26 -15.24 -5.41
CA LEU A 193 1.05 -14.65 -5.68
C LEU A 193 1.94 -15.66 -6.38
N VAL A 194 2.54 -15.25 -7.49
CA VAL A 194 3.74 -15.87 -8.05
C VAL A 194 4.87 -14.86 -7.99
N ALA A 195 6.01 -15.28 -7.44
CA ALA A 195 7.20 -14.46 -7.40
C ALA A 195 8.52 -15.22 -7.60
N ASP A 196 9.55 -14.46 -7.96
CA ASP A 196 10.95 -14.89 -7.95
C ASP A 196 11.23 -16.12 -8.83
N SER A 197 10.49 -16.27 -9.94
CA SER A 197 10.48 -17.50 -10.75
C SER A 197 11.01 -17.27 -12.17
N HIS A 198 11.51 -18.34 -12.80
CA HIS A 198 12.06 -18.36 -14.15
C HIS A 198 11.30 -19.35 -15.02
N ILE A 199 10.71 -18.87 -16.12
CA ILE A 199 9.88 -19.69 -17.02
C ILE A 199 10.43 -19.55 -18.44
N SER A 200 10.83 -20.68 -19.01
CA SER A 200 11.23 -20.83 -20.41
C SER A 200 10.36 -21.90 -21.05
N ASN A 201 9.54 -21.52 -22.03
CA ASN A 201 8.55 -22.43 -22.63
C ASN A 201 8.16 -22.00 -24.05
N GLY A 202 7.19 -22.71 -24.63
CA GLY A 202 6.60 -22.40 -25.95
C GLY A 202 5.19 -21.80 -25.95
N ASP A 203 4.62 -21.41 -24.79
CA ASP A 203 3.30 -20.76 -24.72
C ASP A 203 3.30 -19.69 -23.60
N ASP A 204 2.15 -19.30 -23.03
CA ASP A 204 2.08 -18.23 -22.03
C ASP A 204 2.98 -18.51 -20.81
N CYS A 205 3.69 -17.48 -20.33
CA CYS A 205 4.55 -17.55 -19.15
C CYS A 205 3.72 -17.66 -17.86
N VAL A 206 2.80 -16.71 -17.67
CA VAL A 206 1.81 -16.72 -16.59
C VAL A 206 0.48 -16.25 -17.17
N THR A 207 -0.59 -16.96 -16.83
CA THR A 207 -1.92 -16.69 -17.37
C THR A 207 -2.97 -16.51 -16.27
N ALA A 208 -3.76 -15.44 -16.36
CA ALA A 208 -4.96 -15.25 -15.55
C ALA A 208 -6.22 -15.50 -16.38
N ILE A 209 -7.00 -16.51 -16.00
CA ILE A 209 -8.24 -16.90 -16.68
C ILE A 209 -9.40 -17.04 -15.68
N THR A 210 -10.61 -17.16 -16.21
CA THR A 210 -11.78 -17.58 -15.45
C THR A 210 -11.68 -19.08 -15.13
N SER A 211 -12.24 -19.52 -13.99
CA SER A 211 -12.23 -20.94 -13.60
C SER A 211 -12.74 -21.88 -14.70
N THR A 212 -12.04 -23.00 -14.91
CA THR A 212 -12.37 -23.98 -15.96
C THR A 212 -13.36 -25.05 -15.51
N SER A 213 -13.64 -25.12 -14.20
CA SER A 213 -14.57 -26.07 -13.57
C SER A 213 -16.01 -25.57 -13.49
N THR A 214 -16.32 -24.37 -13.99
CA THR A 214 -17.70 -23.87 -14.02
C THR A 214 -18.50 -24.56 -15.13
N PRO A 215 -19.69 -25.13 -14.84
CA PRO A 215 -20.50 -25.74 -15.88
C PRO A 215 -20.87 -24.71 -16.95
N PRO A 216 -21.06 -25.13 -18.22
CA PRO A 216 -21.52 -24.22 -19.26
C PRO A 216 -22.82 -23.53 -18.81
N PRO A 217 -23.05 -22.27 -19.23
CA PRO A 217 -24.26 -21.55 -18.87
C PRO A 217 -25.50 -22.39 -19.24
N GLU A 218 -26.41 -22.59 -18.29
CA GLU A 218 -27.71 -23.19 -18.59
C GLU A 218 -28.40 -22.38 -19.70
N PRO A 219 -29.07 -23.03 -20.67
CA PRO A 219 -29.84 -22.32 -21.68
C PRO A 219 -30.96 -21.52 -21.00
N GLY A 220 -30.81 -20.21 -20.98
CA GLY A 220 -31.76 -19.25 -20.41
C GLY A 220 -31.55 -17.86 -21.03
N PRO A 221 -32.51 -16.94 -20.89
CA PRO A 221 -32.52 -15.67 -21.63
C PRO A 221 -31.38 -14.71 -21.26
N TRP A 222 -30.61 -14.98 -20.19
CA TRP A 222 -29.46 -14.17 -19.78
C TRP A 222 -28.32 -15.06 -19.22
N PRO A 223 -27.10 -15.05 -19.80
CA PRO A 223 -25.96 -15.75 -19.21
C PRO A 223 -25.59 -15.12 -17.87
N THR A 224 -25.75 -15.87 -16.77
CA THR A 224 -25.28 -15.40 -15.46
C THR A 224 -23.74 -15.40 -15.43
N LEU A 225 -23.13 -14.26 -15.08
CA LEU A 225 -21.68 -14.11 -14.90
C LEU A 225 -21.22 -14.92 -13.66
N ARG A 226 -21.02 -16.23 -13.81
CA ARG A 226 -20.67 -17.12 -12.69
C ARG A 226 -19.18 -17.43 -12.55
N ALA A 227 -18.39 -17.20 -13.59
CA ALA A 227 -16.95 -17.48 -13.57
C ALA A 227 -16.15 -16.21 -13.22
N PHE A 228 -15.42 -16.25 -12.12
CA PHE A 228 -14.53 -15.19 -11.67
C PHE A 228 -13.07 -15.63 -11.81
N GLY A 229 -12.15 -14.67 -11.84
CA GLY A 229 -10.70 -14.84 -11.89
C GLY A 229 -9.98 -13.54 -11.53
N GLY A 230 -8.68 -13.64 -11.25
CA GLY A 230 -7.84 -12.51 -10.83
C GLY A 230 -7.51 -12.52 -9.33
N SER A 231 -7.41 -11.34 -8.71
CA SER A 231 -6.76 -11.18 -7.39
C SER A 231 -5.39 -11.86 -7.36
N LEU A 232 -4.58 -11.53 -8.36
CA LEU A 232 -3.29 -12.16 -8.66
C LEU A 232 -2.19 -11.08 -8.70
N VAL A 233 -1.09 -11.35 -8.01
CA VAL A 233 0.15 -10.60 -8.14
C VAL A 233 1.21 -11.48 -8.80
N VAL A 234 1.79 -11.00 -9.89
CA VAL A 234 2.93 -11.58 -10.59
C VAL A 234 4.10 -10.64 -10.38
N ARG A 235 5.16 -11.08 -9.68
CA ARG A 235 6.26 -10.20 -9.27
C ARG A 235 7.62 -10.81 -9.52
N ASN A 236 8.61 -10.02 -9.95
CA ASN A 236 10.01 -10.47 -10.05
C ASN A 236 10.15 -11.77 -10.87
N MET A 237 9.65 -11.75 -12.10
CA MET A 237 9.63 -12.92 -12.99
C MET A 237 10.62 -12.76 -14.14
N THR A 238 11.18 -13.88 -14.60
CA THR A 238 11.89 -13.94 -15.88
C THR A 238 11.15 -14.88 -16.83
N CYS A 239 10.66 -14.35 -17.95
CA CYS A 239 9.98 -15.11 -19.00
C CYS A 239 10.89 -15.15 -20.25
N VAL A 240 11.19 -16.34 -20.75
CA VAL A 240 12.07 -16.56 -21.92
C VAL A 240 11.31 -17.34 -22.98
N GLY A 241 11.20 -16.78 -24.19
CA GLY A 241 10.36 -17.34 -25.24
C GLY A 241 8.87 -17.33 -24.89
N GLY A 242 8.08 -18.17 -25.57
CA GLY A 242 6.66 -18.31 -25.30
C GLY A 242 5.83 -17.05 -25.58
N HIS A 243 4.60 -17.02 -25.07
CA HIS A 243 3.58 -16.01 -25.37
C HIS A 243 3.46 -14.88 -24.33
N GLY A 244 4.42 -14.74 -23.40
CA GLY A 244 4.45 -13.66 -22.40
C GLY A 244 3.44 -13.82 -21.27
N VAL A 245 3.14 -12.73 -20.55
CA VAL A 245 2.13 -12.74 -19.47
C VAL A 245 0.77 -12.38 -20.07
N SER A 246 -0.18 -13.30 -19.93
CA SER A 246 -1.48 -13.26 -20.61
C SER A 246 -2.65 -13.12 -19.64
N ILE A 247 -3.53 -12.16 -19.88
CA ILE A 247 -4.87 -12.11 -19.31
C ILE A 247 -5.82 -12.71 -20.34
N GLY A 248 -6.36 -13.90 -20.04
CA GLY A 248 -7.23 -14.66 -20.93
C GLY A 248 -6.54 -15.81 -21.67
N SER A 249 -7.19 -16.45 -22.64
CA SER A 249 -8.40 -15.97 -23.32
C SER A 249 -9.64 -16.00 -22.43
N VAL A 250 -10.23 -14.83 -22.19
CA VAL A 250 -11.49 -14.72 -21.44
C VAL A 250 -12.64 -15.07 -22.38
N ARG A 251 -13.48 -16.02 -21.96
CA ARG A 251 -14.78 -16.32 -22.56
C ARG A 251 -15.85 -15.54 -21.80
N THR A 252 -16.78 -16.22 -21.15
CA THR A 252 -17.77 -15.58 -20.27
C THR A 252 -17.26 -15.52 -18.84
N GLY A 253 -17.28 -14.35 -18.22
CA GLY A 253 -16.88 -14.17 -16.82
C GLY A 253 -16.06 -12.90 -16.55
N VAL A 254 -15.50 -12.80 -15.36
CA VAL A 254 -14.80 -11.61 -14.87
C VAL A 254 -13.38 -11.95 -14.48
N VAL A 255 -12.41 -11.22 -15.03
CA VAL A 255 -11.02 -11.22 -14.55
C VAL A 255 -10.69 -9.81 -14.05
N THR A 256 -10.37 -9.65 -12.77
CA THR A 256 -10.13 -8.32 -12.20
C THR A 256 -9.02 -8.34 -11.15
N ASN A 257 -8.40 -7.18 -10.89
CA ASN A 257 -7.38 -7.02 -9.86
C ASN A 257 -6.16 -7.93 -10.13
N VAL A 258 -5.48 -7.69 -11.24
CA VAL A 258 -4.23 -8.39 -11.60
C VAL A 258 -3.11 -7.37 -11.71
N THR A 259 -2.05 -7.57 -10.93
CA THR A 259 -0.84 -6.74 -10.97
C THR A 259 0.34 -7.57 -11.44
N VAL A 260 0.99 -7.12 -12.51
CA VAL A 260 2.20 -7.70 -13.07
C VAL A 260 3.31 -6.67 -12.89
N GLU A 261 4.29 -6.98 -12.06
CA GLU A 261 5.35 -6.06 -11.69
C GLU A 261 6.75 -6.68 -11.70
N ASP A 262 7.75 -5.88 -12.07
CA ASP A 262 9.17 -6.30 -12.06
C ASP A 262 9.40 -7.56 -12.92
N VAL A 263 8.84 -7.61 -14.14
CA VAL A 263 8.97 -8.76 -15.04
C VAL A 263 9.93 -8.45 -16.19
N ARG A 264 10.80 -9.41 -16.50
CA ARG A 264 11.71 -9.38 -17.65
C ARG A 264 11.27 -10.40 -18.70
N PHE A 265 11.11 -9.93 -19.94
CA PHE A 265 10.80 -10.77 -21.10
C PHE A 265 12.00 -10.84 -22.03
N TYR A 266 12.35 -12.04 -22.48
CA TYR A 266 13.43 -12.29 -23.42
C TYR A 266 12.92 -13.09 -24.61
N ARG A 267 12.94 -12.48 -25.81
CA ARG A 267 12.60 -13.13 -27.08
C ARG A 267 11.25 -13.88 -27.06
N SER A 268 10.29 -13.34 -26.32
CA SER A 268 8.91 -13.84 -26.28
C SER A 268 8.09 -13.29 -27.44
N ASP A 269 7.06 -14.02 -27.86
CA ASP A 269 6.12 -13.56 -28.89
C ASP A 269 5.34 -12.34 -28.42
N ASN A 270 4.99 -12.29 -27.12
CA ASN A 270 4.31 -11.15 -26.53
C ASN A 270 4.91 -10.78 -25.18
N GLY A 271 4.72 -9.54 -24.74
CA GLY A 271 5.06 -9.09 -23.40
C GLY A 271 3.82 -9.05 -22.50
N CYS A 272 3.16 -7.90 -22.50
CA CYS A 272 1.90 -7.67 -21.79
C CYS A 272 0.71 -7.96 -22.71
N ARG A 273 0.02 -9.08 -22.51
CA ARG A 273 -1.04 -9.55 -23.42
C ARG A 273 -2.40 -9.64 -22.73
N ILE A 274 -3.45 -9.14 -23.37
CA ILE A 274 -4.85 -9.34 -22.98
C ILE A 274 -5.62 -9.89 -24.19
N LYS A 275 -6.21 -11.08 -24.07
CA LYS A 275 -6.91 -11.78 -25.16
C LYS A 275 -8.30 -12.24 -24.72
N MET A 276 -9.30 -12.08 -25.57
CA MET A 276 -10.66 -12.53 -25.27
C MET A 276 -11.42 -12.89 -26.55
N TYR A 277 -12.33 -13.85 -26.43
CA TYR A 277 -13.12 -14.31 -27.56
C TYR A 277 -14.26 -13.30 -27.87
N PRO A 278 -14.57 -13.06 -29.15
CA PRO A 278 -15.79 -12.36 -29.53
C PRO A 278 -17.05 -13.15 -29.12
N ASN A 279 -18.22 -12.49 -29.10
CA ASN A 279 -19.52 -13.09 -28.73
C ASN A 279 -19.59 -13.62 -27.29
N ASN A 280 -18.77 -13.11 -26.37
CA ASN A 280 -18.80 -13.51 -24.95
C ASN A 280 -19.13 -12.33 -24.04
N LEU A 281 -19.74 -12.61 -22.89
CA LEU A 281 -20.10 -11.61 -21.88
C LEU A 281 -19.13 -11.66 -20.71
N GLY A 282 -18.53 -10.51 -20.39
CA GLY A 282 -17.57 -10.50 -19.31
C GLY A 282 -16.97 -9.15 -19.06
N ARG A 283 -16.04 -9.11 -18.11
CA ARG A 283 -15.26 -7.92 -17.80
C ARG A 283 -13.81 -8.27 -17.48
N VAL A 284 -12.89 -7.56 -18.10
CA VAL A 284 -11.48 -7.50 -17.72
C VAL A 284 -11.19 -6.09 -17.22
N SER A 285 -10.84 -5.95 -15.95
CA SER A 285 -10.61 -4.61 -15.37
C SER A 285 -9.59 -4.56 -14.25
N GLN A 286 -9.07 -3.37 -13.95
CA GLN A 286 -8.09 -3.17 -12.88
C GLN A 286 -6.84 -4.03 -13.10
N ILE A 287 -6.24 -3.88 -14.28
CA ILE A 287 -5.03 -4.59 -14.68
C ILE A 287 -3.86 -3.61 -14.66
N VAL A 288 -2.78 -3.95 -13.98
CA VAL A 288 -1.58 -3.12 -13.90
C VAL A 288 -0.38 -3.90 -14.41
N PHE A 289 0.30 -3.37 -15.42
CA PHE A 289 1.62 -3.80 -15.86
C PHE A 289 2.62 -2.70 -15.49
N GLN A 290 3.54 -2.98 -14.57
CA GLN A 290 4.48 -1.97 -14.09
C GLN A 290 5.92 -2.43 -13.96
N ARG A 291 6.89 -1.54 -14.25
CA ARG A 291 8.33 -1.86 -14.16
C ARG A 291 8.66 -3.13 -14.98
N ILE A 292 8.30 -3.08 -16.25
CA ILE A 292 8.49 -4.19 -17.19
C ILE A 292 9.70 -3.89 -18.07
N TRP A 293 10.55 -4.88 -18.26
CA TRP A 293 11.69 -4.81 -19.17
C TRP A 293 11.60 -5.88 -20.25
N MET A 294 11.92 -5.53 -21.49
CA MET A 294 11.77 -6.41 -22.65
C MET A 294 13.04 -6.43 -23.50
N GLU A 295 13.42 -7.61 -23.99
CA GLU A 295 14.48 -7.79 -24.98
C GLU A 295 13.91 -8.56 -26.18
N GLU A 296 13.91 -7.91 -27.34
CA GLU A 296 13.52 -8.50 -28.62
C GLU A 296 12.15 -9.20 -28.58
N VAL A 297 11.18 -8.63 -27.87
CA VAL A 297 9.81 -9.17 -27.79
C VAL A 297 9.05 -8.84 -29.08
N GLN A 298 8.41 -9.83 -29.70
CA GLN A 298 7.78 -9.63 -31.03
C GLN A 298 6.59 -8.67 -30.97
N HIS A 299 5.68 -8.86 -30.03
CA HIS A 299 4.52 -8.00 -29.77
C HIS A 299 4.49 -7.52 -28.30
N PRO A 300 5.20 -6.42 -27.98
CA PRO A 300 5.44 -6.01 -26.60
C PRO A 300 4.16 -5.77 -25.78
N ILE A 301 3.20 -5.03 -26.32
CA ILE A 301 1.93 -4.71 -25.63
C ILE A 301 0.76 -5.04 -26.56
N VAL A 302 -0.10 -5.97 -26.15
CA VAL A 302 -1.21 -6.45 -26.98
C VAL A 302 -2.51 -6.49 -26.18
N ILE A 303 -3.54 -5.83 -26.70
CA ILE A 303 -4.94 -6.05 -26.31
C ILE A 303 -5.69 -6.50 -27.55
N ASN A 304 -6.15 -7.75 -27.57
CA ASN A 304 -6.91 -8.32 -28.67
C ASN A 304 -8.28 -8.81 -28.19
N ALA A 305 -9.27 -7.91 -28.27
CA ALA A 305 -10.66 -8.18 -27.92
C ALA A 305 -11.46 -8.93 -29.01
N GLU A 306 -10.82 -9.21 -30.14
CA GLU A 306 -11.37 -9.95 -31.27
C GLU A 306 -10.55 -11.24 -31.52
N TYR A 307 -10.01 -11.82 -30.44
CA TYR A 307 -9.12 -12.98 -30.55
C TYR A 307 -9.87 -14.17 -31.16
N CYS A 308 -9.39 -14.60 -32.33
CA CYS A 308 -9.92 -15.71 -33.09
C CYS A 308 -8.77 -16.63 -33.50
N PRO A 309 -8.59 -17.80 -32.85
CA PRO A 309 -7.55 -18.73 -33.24
C PRO A 309 -7.88 -19.40 -34.59
N PRO A 310 -6.87 -19.77 -35.42
CA PRO A 310 -7.06 -20.29 -36.78
C PRO A 310 -7.93 -21.56 -36.89
N ASN A 311 -8.00 -22.32 -35.81
CA ASN A 311 -8.77 -23.56 -35.72
C ASN A 311 -10.27 -23.34 -35.44
N GLN A 312 -10.68 -22.11 -35.09
CA GLN A 312 -12.08 -21.75 -34.85
C GLN A 312 -12.80 -21.42 -36.15
N LYS A 313 -13.95 -22.06 -36.43
CA LYS A 313 -14.78 -21.78 -37.61
C LYS A 313 -16.08 -21.05 -37.23
N PRO A 314 -16.55 -20.08 -38.03
CA PRO A 314 -15.90 -19.52 -39.22
C PRO A 314 -14.70 -18.62 -38.89
N PHE A 315 -13.70 -18.59 -39.78
CA PHE A 315 -12.49 -17.76 -39.65
C PHE A 315 -12.40 -16.77 -40.82
N PRO A 316 -12.12 -15.47 -40.59
CA PRO A 316 -12.04 -14.83 -39.28
C PRO A 316 -13.40 -14.86 -38.56
N CYS A 317 -13.38 -14.81 -37.22
CA CYS A 317 -14.59 -14.83 -36.42
C CYS A 317 -15.50 -13.65 -36.83
N PRO A 318 -16.83 -13.86 -36.96
CA PRO A 318 -17.74 -12.83 -37.43
C PRO A 318 -17.78 -11.65 -36.45
N GLU A 319 -18.01 -10.44 -36.97
CA GLU A 319 -18.22 -9.27 -36.12
C GLU A 319 -19.36 -9.57 -35.12
N SER A 320 -19.11 -9.29 -33.86
CA SER A 320 -20.00 -9.64 -32.75
C SER A 320 -20.69 -8.39 -32.19
N ASN A 321 -21.98 -8.53 -31.86
CA ASN A 321 -22.75 -7.54 -31.12
C ASN A 321 -22.56 -7.64 -29.59
N MET A 322 -21.80 -8.62 -29.12
CA MET A 322 -21.47 -8.85 -27.69
C MET A 322 -19.97 -9.05 -27.50
N ALA A 323 -19.37 -8.40 -26.52
CA ALA A 323 -17.95 -8.57 -26.22
C ALA A 323 -17.65 -8.33 -24.75
N VAL A 324 -16.59 -8.99 -24.28
CA VAL A 324 -16.02 -8.78 -22.94
C VAL A 324 -15.55 -7.33 -22.85
N ASN A 325 -15.98 -6.63 -21.79
CA ASN A 325 -15.62 -5.24 -21.54
C ASN A 325 -14.19 -5.15 -20.98
N VAL A 326 -13.30 -4.43 -21.67
CA VAL A 326 -11.94 -4.15 -21.20
C VAL A 326 -11.86 -2.71 -20.72
N SER A 327 -11.53 -2.50 -19.45
CA SER A 327 -11.31 -1.15 -18.95
C SER A 327 -10.38 -1.05 -17.75
N ASP A 328 -9.82 0.13 -17.48
CA ASP A 328 -8.91 0.36 -16.35
C ASP A 328 -7.64 -0.52 -16.46
N VAL A 329 -6.90 -0.35 -17.56
CA VAL A 329 -5.61 -1.04 -17.80
C VAL A 329 -4.49 -0.01 -17.77
N LEU A 330 -3.53 -0.18 -16.87
CA LEU A 330 -2.40 0.72 -16.66
C LEU A 330 -1.09 0.04 -17.05
N PHE A 331 -0.36 0.65 -17.98
CA PHE A 331 1.03 0.34 -18.30
C PHE A 331 1.91 1.46 -17.76
N VAL A 332 2.84 1.17 -16.84
CA VAL A 332 3.73 2.18 -16.26
C VAL A 332 5.17 1.72 -16.15
N ARG A 333 6.11 2.52 -16.67
CA ARG A 333 7.55 2.16 -16.72
C ARG A 333 7.75 0.82 -17.44
N VAL A 334 7.27 0.75 -18.68
CA VAL A 334 7.51 -0.39 -19.59
C VAL A 334 8.59 0.03 -20.56
N SER A 335 9.70 -0.71 -20.63
CA SER A 335 10.84 -0.31 -21.46
C SER A 335 11.56 -1.50 -22.07
N GLY A 336 12.34 -1.29 -23.13
CA GLY A 336 13.13 -2.35 -23.74
C GLY A 336 13.18 -2.31 -25.25
N THR A 337 13.40 -3.47 -25.87
CA THR A 337 13.43 -3.63 -27.33
C THR A 337 12.35 -4.58 -27.84
N SER A 338 11.87 -4.32 -29.06
CA SER A 338 10.93 -5.18 -29.78
C SER A 338 11.57 -5.78 -31.03
N ALA A 339 11.22 -7.01 -31.38
CA ALA A 339 11.62 -7.61 -32.65
C ALA A 339 10.84 -7.05 -33.86
N SER A 340 9.75 -6.31 -33.63
CA SER A 340 8.94 -5.69 -34.69
C SER A 340 8.84 -4.17 -34.54
N ALA A 341 8.43 -3.49 -35.62
CA ALA A 341 8.16 -2.05 -35.58
C ALA A 341 6.85 -1.70 -34.86
N GLU A 342 5.92 -2.64 -34.76
CA GLU A 342 4.65 -2.48 -34.04
C GLU A 342 4.88 -2.79 -32.55
N THR A 343 5.23 -1.76 -31.79
CA THR A 343 5.56 -1.87 -30.36
C THR A 343 4.33 -2.00 -29.46
N GLY A 344 3.12 -1.77 -29.99
CA GLY A 344 1.89 -2.10 -29.30
C GLY A 344 0.66 -2.13 -30.21
N SER A 345 -0.32 -2.94 -29.85
CA SER A 345 -1.54 -3.15 -30.64
C SER A 345 -2.78 -3.27 -29.75
N PHE A 346 -3.75 -2.37 -29.94
CA PHE A 346 -5.05 -2.37 -29.29
C PHE A 346 -6.15 -2.64 -30.31
N THR A 347 -6.54 -3.90 -30.45
CA THR A 347 -7.67 -4.33 -31.27
C THR A 347 -8.89 -4.56 -30.39
N CYS A 348 -9.74 -3.54 -30.26
CA CYS A 348 -10.93 -3.59 -29.42
C CYS A 348 -12.20 -3.89 -30.22
N SER A 349 -13.20 -4.48 -29.57
CA SER A 349 -14.47 -4.83 -30.20
C SER A 349 -15.32 -3.59 -30.52
N LYS A 350 -16.12 -3.67 -31.59
CA LYS A 350 -17.14 -2.66 -31.92
C LYS A 350 -18.26 -2.58 -30.88
N ALA A 351 -18.71 -3.74 -30.38
CA ALA A 351 -19.78 -3.82 -29.38
C ALA A 351 -19.35 -3.28 -28.01
N SER A 352 -18.06 -3.45 -27.66
CA SER A 352 -17.49 -3.01 -26.40
C SER A 352 -16.09 -2.44 -26.61
N PRO A 353 -15.98 -1.15 -27.04
CA PRO A 353 -14.69 -0.47 -27.16
C PRO A 353 -13.91 -0.50 -25.84
N CYS A 354 -12.60 -0.73 -25.89
CA CYS A 354 -11.79 -0.66 -24.67
C CYS A 354 -11.79 0.77 -24.14
N ARG A 355 -11.80 0.95 -22.81
CA ARG A 355 -11.83 2.29 -22.18
C ARG A 355 -10.78 2.44 -21.10
N ARG A 356 -10.25 3.66 -20.92
CA ARG A 356 -9.32 3.97 -19.82
C ARG A 356 -8.07 3.08 -19.87
N LEU A 357 -7.40 3.11 -21.01
CA LEU A 357 -6.07 2.52 -21.20
C LEU A 357 -5.03 3.61 -20.95
N THR A 358 -4.14 3.43 -19.99
CA THR A 358 -3.14 4.46 -19.63
C THR A 358 -1.73 3.92 -19.85
N LEU A 359 -0.92 4.65 -20.61
CA LEU A 359 0.49 4.36 -20.89
C LEU A 359 1.33 5.49 -20.29
N ARG A 360 2.10 5.20 -19.25
CA ARG A 360 2.94 6.18 -18.54
C ARG A 360 4.40 5.73 -18.52
N HIS A 361 5.29 6.49 -19.17
CA HIS A 361 6.70 6.10 -19.34
C HIS A 361 6.85 4.72 -20.03
N VAL A 362 6.18 4.56 -21.17
CA VAL A 362 6.36 3.40 -22.06
C VAL A 362 7.38 3.78 -23.13
N ASN A 363 8.54 3.11 -23.13
CA ASN A 363 9.66 3.37 -24.04
C ASN A 363 10.22 2.06 -24.61
N ILE A 364 9.65 1.59 -25.71
CA ILE A 364 10.07 0.38 -26.41
C ILE A 364 10.57 0.78 -27.80
N ALA A 365 11.78 0.36 -28.14
CA ALA A 365 12.38 0.63 -29.45
C ALA A 365 12.50 -0.65 -30.29
N PRO A 366 12.29 -0.63 -31.61
CA PRO A 366 12.62 -1.76 -32.45
C PRO A 366 14.11 -2.10 -32.35
N ALA A 367 14.45 -3.38 -32.22
CA ALA A 367 15.83 -3.86 -32.12
C ALA A 367 16.61 -3.61 -33.42
N SER A 368 15.91 -3.60 -34.57
CA SER A 368 16.47 -3.23 -35.88
C SER A 368 16.75 -1.73 -36.04
N GLY A 369 16.42 -0.90 -35.04
CA GLY A 369 16.49 0.56 -35.11
C GLY A 369 15.24 1.21 -35.70
N GLY A 370 15.14 2.53 -35.57
CA GLY A 370 13.98 3.32 -36.03
C GLY A 370 12.95 3.61 -34.93
N THR A 371 11.78 4.10 -35.32
CA THR A 371 10.70 4.51 -34.41
C THR A 371 9.62 3.44 -34.35
N GLY A 372 9.33 2.93 -33.16
CA GLY A 372 8.21 2.04 -32.93
C GLY A 372 6.87 2.77 -33.03
N HIS A 373 5.81 2.07 -33.41
CA HIS A 373 4.45 2.62 -33.46
C HIS A 373 3.44 1.77 -32.68
N PHE A 374 2.27 2.36 -32.42
CA PHE A 374 1.10 1.71 -31.84
C PHE A 374 -0.03 1.66 -32.86
N SER A 375 -0.69 0.51 -32.98
CA SER A 375 -1.91 0.35 -33.77
C SER A 375 -3.12 0.32 -32.85
N CYS A 376 -4.07 1.25 -33.02
CA CYS A 376 -5.27 1.33 -32.18
C CYS A 376 -6.54 1.24 -33.02
N LYS A 377 -7.42 0.30 -32.66
CA LYS A 377 -8.74 0.10 -33.27
C LYS A 377 -9.79 0.08 -32.17
N ARG A 378 -10.58 1.15 -32.08
CA ARG A 378 -11.73 1.28 -31.15
C ARG A 378 -11.32 1.20 -29.67
N ALA A 379 -10.14 1.73 -29.33
CA ALA A 379 -9.83 2.16 -27.98
C ALA A 379 -10.38 3.57 -27.77
N ARG A 380 -10.85 3.88 -26.56
CA ARG A 380 -11.33 5.22 -26.17
C ARG A 380 -10.71 5.61 -24.85
N ASP A 381 -10.55 6.91 -24.66
CA ASP A 381 -9.98 7.47 -23.43
C ASP A 381 -8.56 6.91 -23.15
N THR A 382 -7.78 6.70 -24.21
CA THR A 382 -6.39 6.24 -24.13
C THR A 382 -5.49 7.41 -23.77
N GLN A 383 -4.75 7.32 -22.67
CA GLN A 383 -3.82 8.37 -22.23
C GLN A 383 -2.38 7.92 -22.44
N LEU A 384 -1.58 8.74 -23.13
CA LEU A 384 -0.15 8.56 -23.28
C LEU A 384 0.59 9.69 -22.55
N THR A 385 1.47 9.34 -21.61
CA THR A 385 2.34 10.29 -20.91
C THR A 385 3.78 9.83 -21.07
N GLN A 386 4.55 10.51 -21.92
CA GLN A 386 5.99 10.31 -22.08
C GLN A 386 6.77 11.45 -21.43
N LEU A 387 7.88 11.13 -20.77
CA LEU A 387 8.90 12.11 -20.38
C LEU A 387 9.96 12.09 -21.50
N MET A 388 10.14 13.20 -22.23
CA MET A 388 11.17 13.31 -23.27
C MET A 388 12.56 13.21 -22.63
N LEU A 389 13.20 12.04 -22.72
CA LEU A 389 14.60 11.83 -22.33
C LEU A 389 15.47 11.87 -23.58
N LEU A 390 16.01 13.04 -23.90
CA LEU A 390 16.95 13.26 -25.02
C LEU A 390 18.42 13.38 -24.60
N LEU A 391 18.84 12.84 -23.45
CA LEU A 391 20.22 13.04 -22.94
C LEU A 391 20.92 11.77 -22.42
N ALA A 392 20.69 10.61 -23.04
CA ALA A 392 21.33 9.35 -22.63
C ALA A 392 22.15 8.65 -23.74
N ALA A 393 22.58 9.37 -24.79
CA ALA A 393 23.37 8.79 -25.88
C ALA A 393 24.88 9.11 -25.83
N SER A 394 25.34 10.01 -24.94
CA SER A 394 26.73 10.51 -24.98
C SER A 394 27.66 9.99 -23.87
N VAL A 395 27.18 9.14 -22.95
CA VAL A 395 27.99 8.71 -21.76
C VAL A 395 28.08 7.19 -21.62
N ARG A 396 27.97 6.45 -22.74
CA ARG A 396 28.05 4.97 -22.73
C ARG A 396 29.31 4.39 -23.37
N ARG A 397 30.28 5.23 -23.72
CA ARG A 397 31.61 4.80 -24.16
C ARG A 397 32.63 5.29 -23.15
N LEU A 398 32.94 4.44 -22.16
CA LEU A 398 34.22 4.30 -21.45
C LEU A 398 33.99 3.61 -20.07
N LEU A 399 33.80 2.28 -20.13
CA LEU A 399 34.30 1.23 -19.20
C LEU A 399 34.06 1.33 -17.66
N PRO A 400 34.14 0.18 -16.93
CA PRO A 400 33.22 -0.17 -15.85
C PRO A 400 33.68 0.21 -14.42
N GLU A 401 32.68 0.34 -13.54
CA GLU A 401 32.71 0.32 -12.06
C GLU A 401 33.53 -0.86 -11.48
N PRO A 402 33.93 -0.89 -10.18
CA PRO A 402 33.47 -0.06 -9.05
C PRO A 402 34.59 0.37 -8.08
N ALA A 403 34.24 1.22 -7.10
CA ALA A 403 34.55 1.03 -5.67
C ALA A 403 34.44 2.37 -4.93
N TRP A 404 33.50 2.41 -3.99
CA TRP A 404 33.53 3.13 -2.71
C TRP A 404 34.76 4.04 -2.44
N ALA A 405 34.46 5.24 -1.93
CA ALA A 405 35.38 6.22 -1.32
C ALA A 405 36.12 7.17 -2.27
N ALA A 406 35.60 8.39 -2.41
CA ALA A 406 36.22 9.56 -1.79
C ALA A 406 35.41 10.80 -2.16
N ALA A 407 34.92 11.49 -1.13
CA ALA A 407 34.54 12.89 -1.23
C ALA A 407 35.79 13.73 -1.53
N THR A 408 35.64 14.75 -2.37
CA THR A 408 36.27 16.08 -2.21
C THR A 408 35.65 17.02 -3.23
N GLU A 409 34.83 17.94 -2.74
CA GLU A 409 34.78 19.32 -3.27
C GLU A 409 35.88 20.13 -2.54
N PRO A 410 36.27 21.37 -2.95
CA PRO A 410 35.63 22.25 -3.94
C PRO A 410 36.62 22.94 -4.90
N ASP A 411 36.09 23.62 -5.94
CA ASP A 411 36.45 25.04 -6.08
C ASP A 411 35.39 25.84 -6.83
N SER A 412 35.26 27.10 -6.40
CA SER A 412 34.17 28.02 -6.74
C SER A 412 34.72 29.31 -7.34
N SER A 413 34.00 29.88 -8.32
CA SER A 413 33.94 31.29 -8.78
C SER A 413 33.64 31.32 -10.29
N ALA A 414 32.86 32.21 -10.89
CA ALA A 414 32.07 33.37 -10.50
C ALA A 414 31.00 33.51 -11.62
N ALA A 415 29.70 33.57 -11.31
CA ALA A 415 28.89 34.76 -11.05
C ALA A 415 28.54 35.63 -12.28
N SER A 416 27.22 35.80 -12.45
CA SER A 416 26.45 36.99 -12.87
C SER A 416 25.67 36.88 -14.19
N ALA A 417 24.48 37.43 -14.37
CA ALA A 417 23.34 37.79 -13.50
C ALA A 417 22.18 38.22 -14.44
N GLY A 418 20.92 38.01 -14.04
CA GLY A 418 19.82 38.90 -14.47
C GLY A 418 18.52 38.27 -15.00
N SER A 419 17.61 37.85 -14.12
CA SER A 419 16.36 38.58 -13.82
C SER A 419 15.38 37.70 -13.02
N ALA A 420 14.79 38.29 -11.99
CA ALA A 420 14.24 37.63 -10.84
C ALA A 420 12.73 37.34 -10.94
N ALA A 421 12.39 36.06 -10.73
CA ALA A 421 11.18 35.63 -10.04
C ALA A 421 11.62 34.47 -9.12
N GLN A 422 11.74 34.75 -7.82
CA GLN A 422 12.26 33.82 -6.82
C GLN A 422 11.34 32.59 -6.70
N SER A 423 11.83 31.48 -7.25
CA SER A 423 11.29 30.13 -7.15
C SER A 423 11.64 29.51 -5.78
N CYS A 424 10.65 28.99 -5.06
CA CYS A 424 10.91 27.92 -4.09
C CYS A 424 11.47 26.71 -4.85
N PRO A 425 12.59 26.11 -4.41
CA PRO A 425 13.23 25.04 -5.18
C PRO A 425 12.38 23.76 -5.18
N PRO A 426 12.38 23.00 -6.29
CA PRO A 426 11.68 21.72 -6.38
C PRO A 426 12.34 20.65 -5.49
N THR A 427 11.53 19.77 -4.93
CA THR A 427 11.93 18.71 -4.00
C THR A 427 12.81 17.66 -4.70
N PRO A 428 14.05 17.42 -4.25
CA PRO A 428 14.93 16.39 -4.79
C PRO A 428 14.56 14.99 -4.25
N PRO A 429 15.11 13.90 -4.84
CA PRO A 429 14.98 12.54 -4.29
C PRO A 429 15.57 12.49 -2.87
N THR A 430 14.97 11.71 -1.98
CA THR A 430 15.30 11.63 -0.54
C THR A 430 16.79 11.44 -0.28
N ARG A 431 17.48 12.52 0.09
CA ARG A 431 18.88 12.53 0.53
C ARG A 431 18.93 12.65 2.05
N TRP A 432 20.07 12.31 2.67
CA TRP A 432 20.36 12.52 4.10
C TRP A 432 19.97 13.94 4.59
N GLY A 433 20.12 14.95 3.73
CA GLY A 433 19.76 16.33 4.03
C GLY A 433 18.28 16.56 4.32
N ASP A 434 17.37 15.74 3.80
CA ASP A 434 15.92 15.92 4.02
C ASP A 434 15.48 15.43 5.41
N LEU A 435 16.17 14.45 5.97
CA LEU A 435 15.96 13.98 7.35
C LEU A 435 16.41 15.02 8.39
N LEU A 436 17.55 15.67 8.14
CA LEU A 436 18.12 16.68 9.02
C LEU A 436 17.32 17.99 9.04
N ARG A 437 16.43 18.20 8.06
CA ARG A 437 15.49 19.33 8.05
C ARG A 437 14.35 19.18 9.06
N ILE A 438 14.11 17.98 9.57
CA ILE A 438 13.09 17.74 10.60
C ILE A 438 13.75 17.99 11.97
N PRO A 439 13.40 19.07 12.70
CA PRO A 439 14.08 19.42 13.95
C PRO A 439 14.05 18.29 14.98
N THR A 440 12.93 17.56 15.05
CA THR A 440 12.79 16.41 15.93
C THR A 440 13.77 15.28 15.57
N VAL A 441 13.97 14.97 14.28
CA VAL A 441 14.93 13.94 13.85
C VAL A 441 16.35 14.34 14.23
N TRP A 442 16.74 15.58 13.95
CA TRP A 442 18.07 16.10 14.32
C TRP A 442 18.33 16.02 15.83
N LEU A 443 17.37 16.43 16.66
CA LEU A 443 17.48 16.37 18.12
C LEU A 443 17.62 14.91 18.63
N LEU A 444 16.88 13.97 18.04
CA LEU A 444 16.96 12.55 18.37
C LEU A 444 18.27 11.88 17.91
N LEU A 445 18.88 12.38 16.83
CA LEU A 445 20.23 11.96 16.44
C LEU A 445 21.28 12.54 17.38
N LEU A 446 21.21 13.83 17.70
CA LEU A 446 22.17 14.48 18.60
C LEU A 446 22.17 13.88 20.00
N GLN A 447 21.01 13.48 20.54
CA GLN A 447 20.96 12.89 21.88
C GLN A 447 21.67 11.53 21.96
N GLY A 448 21.81 10.80 20.84
CA GLY A 448 22.38 9.46 20.80
C GLY A 448 23.84 9.45 21.28
N VAL A 449 24.61 10.47 20.93
CA VAL A 449 26.03 10.60 21.32
C VAL A 449 26.20 10.74 22.84
N PRO A 450 25.70 11.79 23.54
CA PRO A 450 25.79 11.88 24.99
C PRO A 450 24.99 10.78 25.70
N GLY A 451 23.87 10.35 25.11
CA GLY A 451 23.02 9.30 25.68
C GLY A 451 23.71 7.94 25.77
N CYS A 452 24.62 7.64 24.82
CA CYS A 452 25.33 6.36 24.71
C CYS A 452 26.70 6.31 25.41
N ILE A 453 27.29 7.45 25.78
CA ILE A 453 28.56 7.50 26.53
C ILE A 453 28.50 6.70 27.84
N PRO A 454 27.48 6.87 28.71
CA PRO A 454 27.35 6.08 29.94
C PRO A 454 27.30 4.57 29.67
N TRP A 455 26.63 4.14 28.61
CA TRP A 455 26.49 2.72 28.28
C TRP A 455 27.81 2.08 27.88
N GLY A 456 28.63 2.77 27.09
CA GLY A 456 29.97 2.29 26.75
C GLY A 456 30.85 2.11 27.99
N VAL A 457 30.68 2.97 28.99
CA VAL A 457 31.43 2.91 30.26
C VAL A 457 30.92 1.79 31.16
N ILE A 458 29.60 1.67 31.30
CA ILE A 458 28.94 0.62 32.09
C ILE A 458 29.27 -0.77 31.56
N SER A 459 29.32 -0.95 30.24
CA SER A 459 29.61 -2.25 29.62
C SER A 459 31.10 -2.60 29.63
N ALA A 460 32.00 -1.63 29.47
CA ALA A 460 33.42 -1.92 29.29
C ALA A 460 34.26 -1.79 30.58
N PHE A 461 33.95 -0.86 31.48
CA PHE A 461 34.83 -0.52 32.61
C PHE A 461 34.20 -0.66 33.98
N LEU A 462 32.88 -0.56 34.10
CA LEU A 462 32.22 -0.67 35.41
C LEU A 462 32.44 -2.05 36.08
N PRO A 463 32.44 -3.20 35.37
CA PRO A 463 32.76 -4.48 35.98
C PRO A 463 34.20 -4.55 36.51
N ASP A 464 35.18 -4.00 35.76
CA ASP A 464 36.58 -3.90 36.20
C ASP A 464 36.74 -2.94 37.37
N PHE A 465 36.07 -1.79 37.35
CA PHE A 465 36.11 -0.81 38.43
C PHE A 465 35.62 -1.40 39.75
N LEU A 466 34.44 -2.05 39.70
CA LEU A 466 33.86 -2.73 40.84
C LEU A 466 34.78 -3.85 41.37
N HIS A 467 35.67 -4.39 40.53
CA HIS A 467 36.63 -5.42 40.89
C HIS A 467 37.97 -4.88 41.42
N ALA A 468 38.58 -3.89 40.75
CA ALA A 468 39.98 -3.51 40.90
C ALA A 468 40.26 -2.48 42.00
N GLU A 469 39.36 -1.51 42.25
CA GLU A 469 39.56 -0.49 43.29
C GLU A 469 38.99 -0.90 44.66
N HIS A 470 38.36 -2.07 44.76
CA HIS A 470 37.67 -2.53 45.97
C HIS A 470 38.27 -3.76 46.68
N GLY A 471 39.48 -4.19 46.28
CA GLY A 471 40.41 -4.94 47.13
C GLY A 471 39.90 -6.17 47.91
N LEU A 472 39.11 -7.08 47.30
CA LEU A 472 38.60 -8.28 48.00
C LEU A 472 38.78 -9.58 47.18
N PRO A 473 39.05 -10.73 47.85
CA PRO A 473 39.57 -11.95 47.21
C PRO A 473 38.52 -12.77 46.43
N VAL A 474 38.94 -13.25 45.25
CA VAL A 474 38.52 -14.35 44.31
C VAL A 474 37.09 -14.95 44.37
N GLN A 475 36.38 -15.05 45.49
CA GLN A 475 34.97 -15.50 45.53
C GLN A 475 33.95 -14.42 45.07
N GLN A 476 34.39 -13.18 44.80
CA GLN A 476 33.49 -12.01 44.60
C GLN A 476 33.42 -11.44 43.17
N ALA A 477 34.12 -11.99 42.17
CA ALA A 477 33.84 -11.66 40.76
C ALA A 477 32.37 -11.98 40.39
N ALA A 478 31.77 -12.94 41.09
CA ALA A 478 30.34 -13.23 41.04
C ALA A 478 29.48 -12.04 41.53
N ILE A 479 29.90 -11.27 42.54
CA ILE A 479 29.12 -10.15 43.09
C ILE A 479 29.06 -8.98 42.11
N ALA A 480 30.18 -8.57 41.52
CA ALA A 480 30.19 -7.54 40.48
C ALA A 480 29.33 -7.96 39.27
N THR A 481 29.44 -9.22 38.86
CA THR A 481 28.60 -9.81 37.81
C THR A 481 27.12 -9.81 38.17
N LEU A 482 26.76 -10.10 39.43
CA LEU A 482 25.39 -10.10 39.94
C LEU A 482 24.82 -8.67 40.05
N VAL A 483 25.63 -7.67 40.43
CA VAL A 483 25.24 -6.25 40.42
C VAL A 483 24.97 -5.78 38.99
N MET A 484 25.80 -6.18 38.02
CA MET A 484 25.56 -5.92 36.59
C MET A 484 24.33 -6.67 36.05
N THR A 485 24.07 -7.87 36.57
CA THR A 485 22.84 -8.62 36.26
C THR A 485 21.62 -7.88 36.80
N ALA A 486 21.70 -7.29 38.00
CA ALA A 486 20.62 -6.47 38.57
C ALA A 486 20.36 -5.21 37.73
N PHE A 487 21.42 -4.53 37.25
CA PHE A 487 21.29 -3.42 36.29
C PHE A 487 20.56 -3.85 35.02
N SER A 488 20.94 -5.00 34.45
CA SER A 488 20.33 -5.54 33.22
C SER A 488 18.86 -5.95 33.44
N ALA A 489 18.54 -6.55 34.59
CA ALA A 489 17.16 -6.90 34.97
C ALA A 489 16.29 -5.65 35.16
N GLY A 490 16.83 -4.63 35.83
CA GLY A 490 16.20 -3.31 35.91
C GLY A 490 15.97 -2.72 34.52
N GLY A 491 16.97 -2.79 33.63
CA GLY A 491 16.89 -2.33 32.25
C GLY A 491 15.83 -3.02 31.40
N MET A 492 15.62 -4.32 31.61
CA MET A 492 14.54 -5.05 30.97
C MET A 492 13.17 -4.51 31.41
N GLY A 493 12.98 -4.33 32.72
CA GLY A 493 11.76 -3.75 33.27
C GLY A 493 11.51 -2.32 32.77
N GLY A 494 12.57 -1.50 32.74
CA GLY A 494 12.50 -0.11 32.28
C GLY A 494 12.15 0.01 30.79
N THR A 495 12.66 -0.89 29.95
CA THR A 495 12.32 -0.91 28.52
C THR A 495 10.85 -1.25 28.29
N LEU A 496 10.33 -2.27 28.99
CA LEU A 496 8.93 -2.69 28.86
C LEU A 496 7.96 -1.64 29.42
N VAL A 497 8.21 -1.17 30.65
CA VAL A 497 7.37 -0.17 31.31
C VAL A 497 7.47 1.18 30.60
N GLY A 498 8.67 1.59 30.19
CA GLY A 498 8.91 2.84 29.47
C GLY A 498 8.23 2.88 28.11
N GLY A 499 8.17 1.75 27.38
CA GLY A 499 7.43 1.63 26.13
C GLY A 499 5.92 1.78 26.32
N GLU A 500 5.35 1.04 27.27
CA GLU A 500 3.90 1.09 27.57
C GLU A 500 3.48 2.46 28.14
N ALA A 501 4.21 2.99 29.12
CA ALA A 501 3.96 4.30 29.70
C ALA A 501 4.12 5.41 28.65
N GLY A 502 5.13 5.30 27.80
CA GLY A 502 5.36 6.16 26.65
C GLY A 502 4.17 6.22 25.71
N GLN A 503 3.63 5.06 25.32
CA GLN A 503 2.47 4.98 24.44
C GLN A 503 1.20 5.55 25.10
N ARG A 504 0.97 5.26 26.38
CA ARG A 504 -0.16 5.84 27.13
C ARG A 504 -0.09 7.36 27.23
N LEU A 505 1.10 7.89 27.53
CA LEU A 505 1.35 9.32 27.59
C LEU A 505 1.22 9.98 26.22
N TYR A 506 1.70 9.34 25.15
CA TYR A 506 1.55 9.81 23.78
C TYR A 506 0.07 9.93 23.39
N ASN A 507 -0.75 8.93 23.74
CA ASN A 507 -2.18 8.94 23.48
C ASN A 507 -2.90 10.09 24.22
N ALA A 508 -2.39 10.52 25.37
CA ALA A 508 -2.90 11.70 26.08
C ALA A 508 -2.39 13.03 25.48
N SER A 509 -1.10 13.11 25.15
CA SER A 509 -0.50 14.24 24.44
C SER A 509 0.88 13.89 23.90
N ALA A 510 1.13 14.25 22.64
CA ALA A 510 2.42 14.08 21.99
C ALA A 510 3.60 14.82 22.68
N ARG A 511 3.32 15.75 23.60
CA ARG A 511 4.35 16.45 24.40
C ARG A 511 4.80 15.69 25.65
N LEU A 512 4.04 14.69 26.09
CA LEU A 512 4.31 13.98 27.35
C LEU A 512 5.44 12.93 27.24
N PRO A 513 5.61 12.15 26.15
CA PRO A 513 6.73 11.22 26.04
C PRO A 513 8.12 11.87 26.12
N PRO A 514 8.38 13.05 25.52
CA PRO A 514 9.61 13.80 25.76
C PRO A 514 9.87 14.18 27.22
N LEU A 515 8.82 14.52 27.97
CA LEU A 515 8.93 14.82 29.40
C LEU A 515 9.21 13.57 30.24
N LEU A 516 8.67 12.41 29.84
CA LEU A 516 9.05 11.13 30.42
C LEU A 516 10.55 10.84 30.19
N MET A 517 11.05 11.07 28.97
CA MET A 517 12.48 10.90 28.65
C MET A 517 13.37 11.85 29.45
N LEU A 518 12.93 13.10 29.64
CA LEU A 518 13.61 14.08 30.51
C LEU A 518 13.72 13.57 31.95
N ALA A 519 12.59 13.15 32.52
CA ALA A 519 12.52 12.67 33.89
C ALA A 519 13.35 11.38 34.08
N ALA A 520 13.19 10.41 33.19
CA ALA A 520 13.89 9.12 33.26
C ALA A 520 15.41 9.29 33.10
N GLY A 521 15.86 10.07 32.11
CA GLY A 521 17.28 10.35 31.90
C GLY A 521 17.92 11.13 33.05
N SER A 522 17.20 12.11 33.63
CA SER A 522 17.72 12.91 34.74
C SER A 522 17.77 12.13 36.05
N LEU A 523 16.71 11.38 36.38
CA LEU A 523 16.63 10.59 37.60
C LEU A 523 17.55 9.36 37.55
N GLY A 524 17.80 8.80 36.36
CA GLY A 524 18.69 7.64 36.18
C GLY A 524 20.15 7.90 36.55
N VAL A 525 20.59 9.17 36.56
CA VAL A 525 21.95 9.56 36.98
C VAL A 525 22.19 9.26 38.46
N LEU A 526 21.20 9.55 39.31
CA LEU A 526 21.34 9.51 40.77
C LEU A 526 21.72 8.12 41.32
N PRO A 527 21.02 7.02 41.00
CA PRO A 527 21.36 5.71 41.53
C PRO A 527 22.72 5.20 41.00
N MET A 528 23.09 5.53 39.77
CA MET A 528 24.38 5.14 39.20
C MET A 528 25.53 5.94 39.80
N TRP A 529 25.33 7.25 40.01
CA TRP A 529 26.30 8.10 40.68
C TRP A 529 26.51 7.66 42.14
N ALA A 530 25.43 7.34 42.86
CA ALA A 530 25.50 6.84 44.23
C ALA A 530 26.23 5.49 44.33
N LEU A 531 26.01 4.58 43.38
CA LEU A 531 26.74 3.31 43.28
C LEU A 531 28.25 3.56 43.13
N ILE A 532 28.67 4.49 42.26
CA ILE A 532 30.08 4.83 42.04
C ILE A 532 30.68 5.54 43.26
N ALA A 533 29.94 6.49 43.85
CA ALA A 533 30.38 7.28 45.01
C ALA A 533 30.43 6.49 46.32
N SER A 534 29.77 5.32 46.39
CA SER A 534 29.80 4.43 47.56
C SER A 534 31.18 3.87 47.87
N ARG A 535 32.14 3.94 46.92
CA ARG A 535 33.50 3.42 47.04
C ARG A 535 33.55 1.96 47.51
N GLY A 536 32.52 1.18 47.19
CA GLY A 536 32.44 -0.23 47.56
C GLY A 536 32.21 -0.49 49.06
N GLU A 537 31.88 0.54 49.84
CA GLU A 537 31.49 0.40 51.25
C GLU A 537 30.12 -0.29 51.39
N TRP A 538 29.35 -0.33 50.30
CA TRP A 538 28.03 -0.95 50.26
C TRP A 538 28.11 -2.45 49.99
N GLY A 539 27.41 -3.24 50.81
CA GLY A 539 27.22 -4.67 50.55
C GLY A 539 26.42 -4.95 49.27
N PHE A 540 26.24 -6.23 48.93
CA PHE A 540 25.59 -6.66 47.69
C PHE A 540 24.18 -6.05 47.50
N TRP A 541 23.33 -6.09 48.53
CA TRP A 541 21.92 -5.70 48.39
C TRP A 541 21.72 -4.21 48.07
N PRO A 542 22.34 -3.25 48.79
CA PRO A 542 22.27 -1.84 48.42
C PRO A 542 22.83 -1.56 47.01
N SER A 543 23.96 -2.18 46.67
CA SER A 543 24.60 -2.02 45.36
C SER A 543 23.73 -2.58 44.21
N ALA A 544 23.11 -3.75 44.39
CA ALA A 544 22.20 -4.35 43.44
C ALA A 544 20.90 -3.54 43.28
N ALA A 545 20.37 -2.97 44.37
CA ALA A 545 19.18 -2.12 44.33
C ALA A 545 19.43 -0.81 43.55
N CYS A 546 20.56 -0.15 43.79
CA CYS A 546 20.95 1.03 43.02
C CYS A 546 21.22 0.70 41.54
N ALA A 547 21.90 -0.41 41.26
CA ALA A 547 22.11 -0.88 39.90
C ALA A 547 20.77 -1.16 39.17
N ALA A 548 19.84 -1.86 39.81
CA ALA A 548 18.51 -2.14 39.24
C ALA A 548 17.69 -0.86 39.00
N ALA A 549 17.70 0.09 39.95
CA ALA A 549 17.03 1.38 39.80
C ALA A 549 17.64 2.21 38.67
N GLY A 550 18.97 2.22 38.56
CA GLY A 550 19.69 2.88 37.46
C GLY A 550 19.35 2.29 36.10
N GLY A 551 19.37 0.96 35.97
CA GLY A 551 18.96 0.28 34.74
C GLY A 551 17.50 0.55 34.37
N PHE A 552 16.60 0.51 35.35
CA PHE A 552 15.16 0.75 35.15
C PHE A 552 14.85 2.16 34.66
N LEU A 553 15.52 3.18 35.20
CA LEU A 553 15.30 4.57 34.79
C LEU A 553 16.00 4.88 33.46
N ALA A 554 17.24 4.44 33.28
CA ALA A 554 18.04 4.78 32.09
C ALA A 554 17.48 4.18 30.79
N THR A 555 16.84 3.01 30.84
CA THR A 555 16.33 2.32 29.65
C THR A 555 14.99 2.81 29.14
N GLN A 556 14.24 3.64 29.89
CA GLN A 556 12.91 4.10 29.45
C GLN A 556 12.97 5.04 28.24
N THR A 557 14.08 5.75 28.06
CA THR A 557 14.30 6.68 26.94
C THR A 557 14.37 5.95 25.59
N GLY A 558 15.01 4.78 25.55
CA GLY A 558 15.23 4.00 24.33
C GLY A 558 13.98 3.67 23.49
N PRO A 559 12.90 3.08 24.07
CA PRO A 559 11.67 2.80 23.32
C PRO A 559 10.94 4.08 22.89
N ASN A 560 11.01 5.15 23.69
CA ASN A 560 10.35 6.43 23.41
C ASN A 560 11.04 7.24 22.31
N VAL A 561 12.36 7.20 22.22
CA VAL A 561 13.11 7.80 21.09
C VAL A 561 12.75 7.10 19.79
N ARG A 562 12.69 5.76 19.79
CA ARG A 562 12.34 4.97 18.59
C ARG A 562 10.91 5.22 18.14
N SER A 563 9.94 5.24 19.06
CA SER A 563 8.55 5.55 18.72
C SER A 563 8.39 6.98 18.22
N THR A 564 9.06 7.95 18.85
CA THR A 564 9.07 9.35 18.38
C THR A 564 9.65 9.45 16.97
N MET A 565 10.75 8.75 16.68
CA MET A 565 11.35 8.70 15.34
C MET A 565 10.38 8.15 14.28
N VAL A 566 9.63 7.07 14.58
CA VAL A 566 8.59 6.53 13.67
C VAL A 566 7.47 7.52 13.43
N ASN A 567 7.11 8.29 14.44
CA ASN A 567 6.00 9.25 14.38
C ASN A 567 6.36 10.53 13.62
N VAL A 568 7.65 10.85 13.48
CA VAL A 568 8.13 12.04 12.74
C VAL A 568 8.80 11.70 11.40
N THR A 569 8.89 10.41 11.03
CA THR A 569 9.48 9.95 9.75
C THR A 569 8.52 9.09 8.95
N ARG A 570 8.56 9.22 7.63
CA ARG A 570 7.69 8.44 6.71
C ARG A 570 8.19 7.01 6.51
N SER A 571 7.31 6.12 6.07
CA SER A 571 7.61 4.71 5.76
C SER A 571 8.89 4.52 4.96
N GLU A 572 9.06 5.30 3.90
CA GLU A 572 10.18 5.27 2.97
C GLU A 572 11.48 5.89 3.54
N GLN A 573 11.36 6.73 4.57
CA GLN A 573 12.48 7.40 5.25
C GLN A 573 12.95 6.65 6.51
N ARG A 574 12.08 5.81 7.10
CA ARG A 574 12.34 5.08 8.36
C ARG A 574 13.64 4.29 8.30
N GLY A 575 13.90 3.58 7.20
CA GLY A 575 15.13 2.79 7.07
C GLY A 575 16.41 3.64 7.22
N VAL A 576 16.45 4.80 6.55
CA VAL A 576 17.59 5.72 6.62
C VAL A 576 17.66 6.41 7.99
N ALA A 577 16.52 6.82 8.56
CA ALA A 577 16.46 7.45 9.87
C ALA A 577 16.93 6.50 10.99
N PHE A 578 16.53 5.23 10.95
CA PHE A 578 16.98 4.22 11.91
C PHE A 578 18.46 3.87 11.72
N ALA A 579 18.97 3.81 10.48
CA ALA A 579 20.39 3.62 10.23
C ALA A 579 21.24 4.79 10.80
N ALA A 580 20.80 6.03 10.58
CA ALA A 580 21.44 7.22 11.14
C ALA A 580 21.40 7.24 12.68
N PHE A 581 20.27 6.84 13.25
CA PHE A 581 20.09 6.72 14.70
C PHE A 581 21.02 5.68 15.30
N THR A 582 21.10 4.48 14.72
CA THR A 582 22.04 3.43 15.15
C THR A 582 23.49 3.90 15.06
N LEU A 583 23.86 4.59 13.98
CA LEU A 583 25.20 5.16 13.84
C LEU A 583 25.52 6.16 14.97
N SER A 584 24.58 7.06 15.30
CA SER A 584 24.76 8.01 16.41
C SER A 584 24.93 7.32 17.77
N ASP A 585 24.11 6.30 18.03
CA ASP A 585 24.21 5.48 19.23
C ASP A 585 25.59 4.81 19.33
N ASP A 586 26.07 4.23 18.23
CA ASP A 586 27.34 3.50 18.21
C ASP A 586 28.55 4.44 18.34
N VAL A 587 28.47 5.65 17.76
CA VAL A 587 29.46 6.72 18.00
C VAL A 587 29.52 7.07 19.49
N GLY A 588 28.39 7.22 20.16
CA GLY A 588 28.36 7.48 21.60
C GLY A 588 28.93 6.32 22.44
N LYS A 589 28.57 5.06 22.10
CA LYS A 589 29.11 3.87 22.79
C LYS A 589 30.62 3.73 22.60
N GLY A 590 31.15 4.07 21.43
CA GLY A 590 32.59 4.07 21.16
C GLY A 590 33.34 5.24 21.78
N ALA A 591 32.74 6.43 21.80
CA ALA A 591 33.31 7.63 22.41
C ALA A 591 33.43 7.50 23.94
N GLY A 592 32.51 6.79 24.59
CA GLY A 592 32.53 6.59 26.05
C GLY A 592 33.86 6.02 26.56
N PRO A 593 34.27 4.81 26.14
CA PRO A 593 35.57 4.23 26.47
C PRO A 593 36.76 5.12 26.17
N PHE A 594 36.76 5.78 25.01
CA PHE A 594 37.84 6.67 24.60
C PHE A 594 38.00 7.87 25.55
N LEU A 595 36.90 8.61 25.79
CA LEU A 595 36.90 9.79 26.66
C LEU A 595 37.23 9.43 28.10
N ILE A 596 36.67 8.33 28.59
CA ILE A 596 36.87 7.92 29.97
C ILE A 596 38.27 7.36 30.21
N ALA A 597 38.86 6.60 29.29
CA ALA A 597 40.26 6.16 29.43
C ALA A 597 41.22 7.34 29.59
N THR A 598 41.03 8.43 28.82
CA THR A 598 41.80 9.66 28.99
C THR A 598 41.54 10.37 30.32
N LEU A 599 40.29 10.42 30.78
CA LEU A 599 39.94 11.06 32.05
C LEU A 599 40.42 10.27 33.27
N VAL A 600 40.41 8.94 33.20
CA VAL A 600 40.96 8.04 34.23
C VAL A 600 42.45 8.35 34.44
N ALA A 601 43.21 8.50 33.36
CA ALA A 601 44.65 8.82 33.42
C ALA A 601 44.94 10.18 34.07
N GLN A 602 44.01 11.14 33.98
CA GLN A 602 44.20 12.51 34.49
C GLN A 602 43.61 12.74 35.88
N ARG A 603 42.49 12.10 36.21
CA ARG A 603 41.65 12.46 37.38
C ARG A 603 41.19 11.28 38.24
N GLY A 604 41.65 10.06 37.93
CA GLY A 604 41.27 8.84 38.65
C GLY A 604 39.92 8.25 38.20
N ARG A 605 39.71 6.96 38.49
CA ARG A 605 38.57 6.19 37.98
C ARG A 605 37.22 6.67 38.54
N GLU A 606 37.13 6.92 39.84
CA GLU A 606 35.92 7.43 40.51
C GLU A 606 35.36 8.68 39.81
N ARG A 607 36.19 9.73 39.66
CA ARG A 607 35.77 11.00 39.05
C ARG A 607 35.45 10.85 37.56
N ALA A 608 36.18 10.00 36.85
CA ALA A 608 35.95 9.75 35.43
C ALA A 608 34.59 9.06 35.19
N PHE A 609 34.25 8.02 35.98
CA PHE A 609 32.97 7.32 35.85
C PHE A 609 31.79 8.15 36.36
N SER A 610 31.94 8.93 37.43
CA SER A 610 30.90 9.87 37.86
C SER A 610 30.60 10.91 36.78
N LEU A 611 31.64 11.45 36.13
CA LEU A 611 31.46 12.41 35.03
C LEU A 611 30.80 11.76 33.81
N ALA A 612 31.08 10.48 33.54
CA ALA A 612 30.44 9.73 32.47
C ALA A 612 28.91 9.69 32.65
N MET A 613 28.40 9.37 33.85
CA MET A 613 26.97 9.26 34.10
C MET A 613 26.21 10.58 33.90
N LEU A 614 26.87 11.73 34.10
CA LEU A 614 26.27 13.04 33.88
C LEU A 614 25.91 13.31 32.41
N PHE A 615 26.46 12.56 31.45
CA PHE A 615 26.10 12.69 30.03
C PHE A 615 24.65 12.26 29.70
N TRP A 616 23.94 11.60 30.62
CA TRP A 616 22.48 11.44 30.47
C TRP A 616 21.71 12.75 30.64
N LEU A 617 22.24 13.78 31.31
CA LEU A 617 21.59 15.09 31.45
C LEU A 617 21.47 15.86 30.11
N PRO A 618 22.55 16.04 29.31
CA PRO A 618 22.42 16.66 27.99
C PRO A 618 21.56 15.82 27.02
N CYS A 619 21.60 14.48 27.12
CA CYS A 619 20.65 13.61 26.40
C CYS A 619 19.19 13.91 26.79
N ALA A 620 18.89 13.97 28.09
CA ALA A 620 17.56 14.27 28.62
C ALA A 620 17.07 15.66 28.17
N ALA A 621 17.95 16.67 28.15
CA ALA A 621 17.63 18.01 27.66
C ALA A 621 17.31 18.05 26.15
N LEU A 622 18.09 17.32 25.33
CA LEU A 622 17.84 17.20 23.88
C LEU A 622 16.54 16.46 23.59
N CYS A 623 16.24 15.40 24.35
CA CYS A 623 14.95 14.73 24.31
C CYS A 623 13.80 15.66 24.72
N ALA A 624 13.95 16.49 25.76
CA ALA A 624 12.90 17.43 26.18
C ALA A 624 12.64 18.51 25.13
N ALA A 625 13.67 18.96 24.40
CA ALA A 625 13.54 19.95 23.35
C ALA A 625 12.60 19.51 22.22
N THR A 626 12.37 18.20 22.04
CA THR A 626 11.38 17.72 21.06
C THR A 626 9.93 18.01 21.45
N ALA A 627 9.62 18.33 22.72
CA ALA A 627 8.29 18.78 23.13
C ALA A 627 8.00 20.25 22.73
N LEU A 628 9.03 21.02 22.40
CA LEU A 628 8.93 22.43 22.04
C LEU A 628 8.62 22.66 20.55
N THR A 629 8.54 21.59 19.75
CA THR A 629 8.15 21.69 18.34
C THR A 629 6.63 21.80 18.21
N CYS A 630 6.12 23.00 17.90
CA CYS A 630 4.70 23.25 17.58
C CYS A 630 4.36 22.84 16.13
N THR A 631 3.09 22.51 15.86
CA THR A 631 2.63 22.17 14.49
C THR A 631 1.78 23.29 13.89
N THR A 632 2.27 23.96 12.86
CA THR A 632 1.58 24.95 12.01
C THR A 632 0.81 24.31 10.84
N TYR A 633 0.41 23.04 11.00
CA TYR A 633 -0.10 22.18 9.93
C TYR A 633 -1.31 22.75 9.16
N PHE A 634 -2.11 23.61 9.81
CA PHE A 634 -3.29 24.24 9.21
C PHE A 634 -2.98 25.56 8.48
N ASP A 635 -1.88 26.24 8.83
CA ASP A 635 -1.58 27.60 8.38
C ASP A 635 -1.19 27.66 6.92
N TRP A 636 -0.31 26.77 6.48
CA TRP A 636 0.15 26.77 5.10
C TRP A 636 -0.93 26.35 4.10
N LYS A 637 -1.85 25.47 4.52
CA LYS A 637 -3.02 25.07 3.73
C LYS A 637 -3.95 26.27 3.50
N SER A 638 -4.24 26.99 4.58
CA SER A 638 -5.07 28.21 4.56
C SER A 638 -4.52 29.27 3.61
N ALA A 639 -3.20 29.42 3.54
CA ALA A 639 -2.57 30.37 2.64
C ALA A 639 -2.77 30.04 1.15
N GLY A 640 -2.76 28.75 0.79
CA GLY A 640 -3.09 28.30 -0.56
C GLY A 640 -4.53 28.67 -0.96
N VAL A 641 -5.48 28.53 -0.05
CA VAL A 641 -6.89 28.92 -0.28
C VAL A 641 -7.01 30.43 -0.44
N TYR A 642 -6.39 31.23 0.43
CA TYR A 642 -6.42 32.70 0.31
C TYR A 642 -5.80 33.20 -0.99
N TYR A 643 -4.68 32.60 -1.40
CA TYR A 643 -4.03 32.92 -2.66
C TYR A 643 -4.96 32.60 -3.83
N THR A 644 -5.51 31.39 -3.87
CA THR A 644 -6.34 30.93 -4.99
C THR A 644 -7.71 31.61 -5.05
N HIS A 645 -8.28 32.02 -3.91
CA HIS A 645 -9.45 32.89 -3.88
C HIS A 645 -9.18 34.22 -4.60
N ARG A 646 -8.02 34.84 -4.33
CA ARG A 646 -7.62 36.09 -4.98
C ARG A 646 -7.38 35.92 -6.47
N THR A 647 -6.65 34.88 -6.87
CA THR A 647 -6.23 34.70 -8.27
C THR A 647 -7.31 34.11 -9.17
N SER A 648 -8.27 33.37 -8.60
CA SER A 648 -9.37 32.78 -9.38
C SER A 648 -10.46 33.79 -9.78
N GLY A 649 -10.47 34.97 -9.16
CA GLY A 649 -11.51 35.97 -9.36
C GLY A 649 -12.83 35.64 -8.66
N MET A 650 -12.81 34.76 -7.65
CA MET A 650 -13.98 34.39 -6.86
C MET A 650 -14.62 35.65 -6.22
N PRO A 651 -15.94 35.85 -6.38
CA PRO A 651 -16.64 36.98 -5.77
C PRO A 651 -16.88 36.75 -4.27
N GLY A 652 -16.94 37.84 -3.50
CA GLY A 652 -17.22 37.82 -2.07
C GLY A 652 -15.98 37.76 -1.16
N PRO A 653 -16.16 37.90 0.15
CA PRO A 653 -15.10 37.73 1.14
C PRO A 653 -14.84 36.25 1.45
N ILE A 654 -13.64 35.95 1.92
CA ILE A 654 -13.25 34.64 2.43
C ILE A 654 -12.85 34.76 3.90
N THR A 655 -13.38 33.84 4.73
CA THR A 655 -13.09 33.75 6.16
C THR A 655 -12.60 32.36 6.51
N ARG A 656 -11.41 32.26 7.11
CA ARG A 656 -10.91 31.01 7.71
C ARG A 656 -11.59 30.77 9.05
N LEU A 657 -12.08 29.55 9.27
CA LEU A 657 -12.61 29.14 10.56
C LEU A 657 -11.57 28.31 11.32
N LEU A 658 -11.14 28.79 12.49
CA LEU A 658 -10.05 28.21 13.27
C LEU A 658 -10.55 27.77 14.65
N ALA A 659 -10.41 26.47 14.94
CA ALA A 659 -10.72 25.90 16.25
C ALA A 659 -9.51 26.02 17.18
N CYS A 660 -9.64 26.79 18.27
CA CYS A 660 -8.58 26.99 19.27
C CYS A 660 -9.19 27.06 20.68
N SER A 661 -8.59 26.37 21.66
CA SER A 661 -8.85 26.68 23.07
C SER A 661 -8.28 28.06 23.41
N LYS A 662 -8.76 28.68 24.50
CA LYS A 662 -8.21 29.97 24.97
C LYS A 662 -6.69 29.92 25.14
N GLN A 663 -6.18 28.88 25.79
CA GLN A 663 -4.74 28.67 25.97
C GLN A 663 -3.98 28.45 24.65
N GLN A 664 -4.60 27.74 23.69
CA GLN A 664 -4.00 27.54 22.36
C GLN A 664 -3.96 28.83 21.55
N PHE A 665 -5.00 29.66 21.66
CA PHE A 665 -5.09 30.95 21.00
C PHE A 665 -4.06 31.94 21.56
N ASP A 666 -3.93 32.02 22.89
CA ASP A 666 -2.96 32.90 23.55
C ASP A 666 -1.50 32.54 23.15
N ALA A 667 -1.24 31.26 22.85
CA ALA A 667 0.06 30.76 22.39
C ALA A 667 0.19 30.70 20.85
N TYR A 668 -0.83 31.13 20.09
CA TYR A 668 -0.84 31.02 18.63
C TYR A 668 0.02 32.12 17.98
N PRO A 669 0.84 31.83 16.95
CA PRO A 669 1.67 32.83 16.32
C PRO A 669 0.85 34.01 15.77
N ALA A 670 1.13 35.22 16.23
CA ALA A 670 0.42 36.43 15.78
C ALA A 670 0.58 36.67 14.26
N SER A 671 1.70 36.21 13.66
CA SER A 671 1.93 36.21 12.22
C SER A 671 0.94 35.33 11.46
N SER A 672 0.59 34.16 12.00
CA SER A 672 -0.38 33.24 11.38
C SER A 672 -1.81 33.77 11.39
N LEU A 673 -2.18 34.59 12.37
CA LEU A 673 -3.49 35.26 12.41
C LEU A 673 -3.59 36.42 11.41
N LYS A 674 -2.45 36.99 10.99
CA LYS A 674 -2.38 38.12 10.04
C LYS A 674 -2.47 37.71 8.57
N MET A 675 -2.52 36.41 8.27
CA MET A 675 -2.57 35.91 6.88
C MET A 675 -3.88 36.24 6.14
N GLY A 676 -4.98 36.42 6.88
CA GLY A 676 -6.29 36.73 6.32
C GLY A 676 -7.42 36.67 7.35
N PRO A 677 -8.64 37.08 6.99
CA PRO A 677 -9.78 37.14 7.90
C PRO A 677 -10.04 35.78 8.56
N THR A 678 -9.82 35.70 9.87
CA THR A 678 -9.93 34.45 10.62
C THR A 678 -10.97 34.60 11.72
N PHE A 679 -11.98 33.73 11.72
CA PHE A 679 -12.91 33.57 12.82
C PHE A 679 -12.41 32.44 13.73
N VAL A 680 -12.26 32.73 15.02
CA VAL A 680 -11.75 31.77 16.00
C VAL A 680 -12.90 31.33 16.90
N HIS A 681 -13.03 30.02 17.10
CA HIS A 681 -14.02 29.45 18.01
C HIS A 681 -13.36 28.45 18.97
N PRO A 682 -14.02 28.12 20.10
CA PRO A 682 -13.51 27.13 21.04
C PRO A 682 -13.22 25.79 20.36
N ASN A 683 -12.17 25.11 20.80
CA ASN A 683 -11.87 23.77 20.31
C ASN A 683 -12.88 22.75 20.85
N TYR A 684 -13.63 22.10 19.96
CA TYR A 684 -14.63 21.07 20.29
C TYR A 684 -14.06 19.65 20.28
N ALA A 685 -12.78 19.48 19.93
CA ALA A 685 -12.17 18.17 19.86
C ALA A 685 -12.08 17.42 21.19
N TYR A 686 -12.35 18.07 22.34
CA TYR A 686 -12.28 17.46 23.67
C TYR A 686 -13.54 17.68 24.51
N ASN A 687 -14.50 18.46 24.02
CA ASN A 687 -15.61 18.99 24.83
C ASN A 687 -16.98 18.39 24.45
N TYR A 688 -17.05 17.61 23.38
CA TYR A 688 -18.30 17.06 22.87
C TYR A 688 -18.40 15.56 23.18
N ASN A 689 -19.44 15.13 23.91
CA ASN A 689 -19.72 13.74 24.31
C ASN A 689 -18.58 13.00 25.05
N ASN A 690 -17.64 13.73 25.68
CA ASN A 690 -16.52 13.16 26.46
C ASN A 690 -15.59 12.22 25.65
N GLU A 691 -15.56 12.40 24.32
CA GLU A 691 -14.72 11.66 23.37
C GLU A 691 -13.82 12.65 22.62
N SER A 692 -12.54 12.32 22.43
CA SER A 692 -11.64 13.20 21.67
C SER A 692 -11.71 12.95 20.16
N SER A 693 -12.15 13.94 19.38
CA SER A 693 -12.10 13.89 17.92
C SER A 693 -12.10 15.25 17.23
N GLY A 694 -11.19 15.43 16.26
CA GLY A 694 -11.15 16.62 15.40
C GLY A 694 -12.37 16.79 14.50
N SER A 695 -13.16 15.73 14.24
CA SER A 695 -14.35 15.77 13.38
C SER A 695 -15.44 16.73 13.89
N TYR A 696 -15.47 17.02 15.19
CA TYR A 696 -16.43 17.97 15.78
C TYR A 696 -16.12 19.43 15.43
N ASN A 697 -14.87 19.76 15.10
CA ASN A 697 -14.46 21.15 14.91
C ASN A 697 -15.06 21.76 13.64
N LYS A 698 -15.19 21.03 12.54
CA LYS A 698 -15.79 21.53 11.28
C LYS A 698 -17.26 21.97 11.46
N PRO A 699 -18.19 21.13 11.96
CA PRO A 699 -19.56 21.56 12.17
C PRO A 699 -19.69 22.62 13.27
N ALA A 700 -18.89 22.54 14.35
CA ALA A 700 -18.89 23.57 15.39
C ALA A 700 -18.41 24.94 14.86
N ALA A 701 -17.39 24.94 13.99
CA ALA A 701 -16.88 26.13 13.34
C ALA A 701 -17.97 26.85 12.53
N VAL A 702 -18.70 26.09 11.70
CA VAL A 702 -19.80 26.61 10.88
C VAL A 702 -20.92 27.18 11.75
N MET A 703 -21.31 26.46 12.81
CA MET A 703 -22.34 26.87 13.76
C MET A 703 -21.97 28.16 14.52
N HIS A 704 -20.75 28.27 15.04
CA HIS A 704 -20.29 29.47 15.72
C HIS A 704 -20.17 30.64 14.76
N TRP A 705 -19.59 30.42 13.57
CA TRP A 705 -19.40 31.46 12.58
C TRP A 705 -20.71 32.05 12.08
N ILE A 706 -21.69 31.22 11.70
CA ILE A 706 -22.99 31.73 11.22
C ILE A 706 -23.77 32.48 12.31
N LYS A 707 -23.57 32.11 13.58
CA LYS A 707 -24.25 32.73 14.73
C LYS A 707 -23.60 34.05 15.14
N GLU A 708 -22.27 34.10 15.18
CA GLU A 708 -21.51 35.22 15.74
C GLU A 708 -21.02 36.21 14.67
N SER A 709 -20.91 35.75 13.42
CA SER A 709 -20.45 36.53 12.28
C SER A 709 -21.20 36.12 10.99
N PRO A 710 -22.53 36.34 10.93
CA PRO A 710 -23.32 35.95 9.77
C PRO A 710 -22.84 36.66 8.49
N PRO A 711 -22.72 35.95 7.36
CA PRO A 711 -22.28 36.54 6.11
C PRO A 711 -23.35 37.48 5.53
N ALA A 712 -22.90 38.54 4.87
CA ALA A 712 -23.79 39.47 4.17
C ALA A 712 -24.26 38.89 2.83
N GLU A 713 -23.45 38.01 2.25
CA GLU A 713 -23.70 37.34 0.98
C GLU A 713 -24.88 36.39 1.08
N GLU A 714 -25.67 36.31 0.01
CA GLU A 714 -26.84 35.43 -0.07
C GLU A 714 -26.44 33.94 -0.10
N PHE A 715 -25.37 33.63 -0.84
CA PHE A 715 -24.83 32.29 -1.01
C PHE A 715 -23.44 32.17 -0.40
N VAL A 716 -23.20 31.06 0.29
CA VAL A 716 -21.94 30.73 0.96
C VAL A 716 -21.35 29.48 0.35
N LEU A 717 -20.16 29.59 -0.23
CA LEU A 717 -19.34 28.43 -0.62
C LEU A 717 -18.51 27.96 0.58
N PHE A 718 -18.77 26.74 1.02
CA PHE A 718 -17.99 26.06 2.06
C PHE A 718 -17.06 25.03 1.42
N ILE A 719 -15.76 25.13 1.72
CA ILE A 719 -14.69 24.24 1.21
C ILE A 719 -13.71 23.87 2.33
N ASP A 720 -13.02 22.75 2.17
CA ASP A 720 -11.96 22.33 3.09
C ASP A 720 -10.65 23.10 2.85
N ALA A 721 -9.79 23.19 3.87
CA ALA A 721 -8.54 23.96 3.78
C ALA A 721 -7.52 23.35 2.80
N ASP A 722 -7.71 22.10 2.38
CA ASP A 722 -6.93 21.41 1.35
C ASP A 722 -7.58 21.44 -0.04
N MET A 723 -8.35 22.50 -0.30
CA MET A 723 -8.93 22.80 -1.60
C MET A 723 -8.41 24.11 -2.19
N LEU A 724 -8.15 24.12 -3.48
CA LEU A 724 -7.69 25.28 -4.24
C LEU A 724 -8.75 25.73 -5.24
N LEU A 725 -8.92 27.05 -5.39
CA LEU A 725 -9.85 27.64 -6.35
C LEU A 725 -9.15 27.89 -7.68
N ARG A 726 -9.60 27.26 -8.76
CA ARG A 726 -9.04 27.46 -10.11
C ARG A 726 -9.79 28.55 -10.88
N GLY A 727 -11.06 28.76 -10.57
CA GLY A 727 -11.89 29.77 -11.22
C GLY A 727 -13.06 30.21 -10.35
N ALA A 728 -13.62 31.37 -10.67
CA ALA A 728 -14.83 31.87 -10.02
C ALA A 728 -16.02 30.92 -10.25
N ILE A 729 -16.81 30.72 -9.19
CA ILE A 729 -18.06 29.96 -9.26
C ILE A 729 -19.21 30.95 -9.15
N ASP A 730 -20.08 30.97 -10.15
CA ASP A 730 -21.36 31.66 -10.07
C ASP A 730 -22.39 30.71 -9.46
N PRO A 731 -22.82 30.94 -8.20
CA PRO A 731 -23.75 30.06 -7.52
C PRO A 731 -25.11 30.01 -8.22
N VAL A 732 -25.58 31.13 -8.78
CA VAL A 732 -26.89 31.21 -9.45
C VAL A 732 -26.85 30.47 -10.78
N ALA A 733 -25.79 30.64 -11.57
CA ALA A 733 -25.60 29.89 -12.82
C ALA A 733 -25.45 28.39 -12.58
N LEU A 734 -24.88 27.99 -11.43
CA LEU A 734 -24.80 26.59 -11.02
C LEU A 734 -26.14 26.02 -10.54
N GLY A 735 -27.15 26.87 -10.33
CA GLY A 735 -28.50 26.52 -9.92
C GLY A 735 -28.76 26.62 -8.41
N ALA A 736 -27.94 27.36 -7.67
CA ALA A 736 -28.15 27.60 -6.24
C ALA A 736 -29.38 28.49 -6.03
N ARG A 737 -30.18 28.14 -5.04
CA ARG A 737 -31.37 28.88 -4.62
C ARG A 737 -31.69 28.53 -3.17
N ARG A 738 -32.40 29.41 -2.47
CA ARG A 738 -32.92 29.10 -1.13
C ARG A 738 -33.74 27.80 -1.13
N GLY A 739 -33.57 26.99 -0.09
CA GLY A 739 -34.17 25.66 0.05
C GLY A 739 -33.47 24.57 -0.78
N LEU A 740 -32.26 24.80 -1.28
CA LEU A 740 -31.49 23.81 -2.05
C LEU A 740 -29.99 23.99 -1.83
N VAL A 741 -29.32 22.94 -1.34
CA VAL A 741 -27.85 22.92 -1.23
C VAL A 741 -27.26 22.28 -2.47
N LEU A 742 -26.19 22.87 -3.03
CA LEU A 742 -25.39 22.22 -4.07
C LEU A 742 -24.15 21.59 -3.46
N SER A 743 -23.76 20.39 -3.90
CA SER A 743 -22.57 19.69 -3.41
C SER A 743 -22.04 18.68 -4.44
N GLU A 744 -20.84 18.13 -4.24
CA GLU A 744 -20.33 17.02 -5.06
C GLU A 744 -20.80 15.66 -4.52
N ASP A 745 -20.85 14.65 -5.39
CA ASP A 745 -21.00 13.25 -4.97
C ASP A 745 -19.73 12.72 -4.29
N ALA A 746 -19.76 12.65 -2.96
CA ALA A 746 -18.79 11.96 -2.12
C ALA A 746 -19.08 10.45 -2.15
N SER A 747 -18.67 9.81 -3.24
CA SER A 747 -19.12 8.46 -3.61
C SER A 747 -18.85 7.36 -2.57
N TYR A 748 -17.91 7.54 -1.64
CA TYR A 748 -17.65 6.59 -0.56
C TYR A 748 -18.77 6.55 0.50
N LEU A 749 -19.51 7.65 0.68
CA LEU A 749 -20.69 7.68 1.56
C LEU A 749 -21.85 6.83 1.01
N ASN A 750 -21.85 6.49 -0.28
CA ASN A 750 -22.88 5.64 -0.89
C ASN A 750 -23.02 4.30 -0.17
N THR A 751 -21.95 3.79 0.43
CA THR A 751 -21.99 2.52 1.16
C THR A 751 -22.96 2.62 2.35
N GLY A 752 -22.84 3.66 3.18
CA GLY A 752 -23.76 3.91 4.29
C GLY A 752 -25.16 4.31 3.85
N ILE A 753 -25.27 5.17 2.83
CA ILE A 753 -26.58 5.63 2.31
C ILE A 753 -27.38 4.46 1.72
N ARG A 754 -26.77 3.59 0.91
CA ARG A 754 -27.43 2.40 0.35
C ARG A 754 -27.75 1.34 1.40
N ALA A 755 -26.97 1.30 2.48
CA ALA A 755 -27.20 0.41 3.61
C ALA A 755 -28.35 0.87 4.53
N LYS A 756 -29.14 1.87 4.10
CA LYS A 756 -30.25 2.46 4.87
C LYS A 756 -29.81 3.08 6.21
N LEU A 757 -28.60 3.66 6.26
CA LEU A 757 -28.12 4.35 7.46
C LEU A 757 -29.01 5.55 7.86
N PRO A 758 -29.47 6.42 6.94
CA PRO A 758 -30.31 7.56 7.32
C PRO A 758 -31.61 7.16 8.04
N GLN A 759 -32.23 6.05 7.66
CA GLN A 759 -33.45 5.51 8.27
C GLN A 759 -33.26 5.11 9.74
N GLN A 760 -32.02 4.98 10.22
CA GLN A 760 -31.73 4.67 11.62
C GLN A 760 -31.65 5.91 12.51
N TYR A 761 -31.58 7.11 11.92
CA TYR A 761 -31.33 8.37 12.63
C TYR A 761 -32.42 9.40 12.42
N ILE A 762 -32.97 9.48 11.20
CA ILE A 762 -34.03 10.43 10.85
C ILE A 762 -35.29 9.68 10.41
N ALA A 763 -36.42 10.39 10.43
CA ALA A 763 -37.72 9.83 10.04
C ALA A 763 -37.67 9.24 8.63
N GLU A 764 -38.39 8.14 8.41
CA GLU A 764 -38.31 7.33 7.18
C GLU A 764 -38.66 8.15 5.93
N GLU A 765 -39.60 9.08 6.04
CA GLU A 765 -40.00 9.99 4.96
C GLU A 765 -38.90 10.99 4.58
N LEU A 766 -37.94 11.26 5.47
CA LEU A 766 -36.82 12.18 5.24
C LEU A 766 -35.58 11.48 4.70
N ALA A 767 -35.43 10.17 4.93
CA ALA A 767 -34.29 9.38 4.48
C ALA A 767 -33.98 9.49 2.96
N PRO A 768 -34.95 9.60 2.03
CA PRO A 768 -34.67 9.80 0.61
C PRO A 768 -33.96 11.13 0.26
N LEU A 769 -34.05 12.13 1.16
CA LEU A 769 -33.37 13.43 1.01
C LEU A 769 -31.87 13.34 1.34
N ALA A 770 -31.44 12.32 2.09
CA ALA A 770 -30.05 12.08 2.43
C ALA A 770 -29.27 11.60 1.19
N LYS A 771 -28.47 12.49 0.60
CA LYS A 771 -27.58 12.19 -0.55
C LYS A 771 -26.13 12.00 -0.10
N SER A 772 -25.33 11.28 -0.87
CA SER A 772 -23.88 11.11 -0.68
C SER A 772 -23.12 12.41 -0.98
N ALA A 773 -23.42 13.47 -0.26
CA ALA A 773 -22.89 14.80 -0.51
C ALA A 773 -21.66 15.10 0.35
N GLY A 774 -20.67 15.79 -0.21
CA GLY A 774 -19.46 16.13 0.52
C GLY A 774 -18.45 16.97 -0.27
N TRP A 775 -17.27 17.15 0.32
CA TRP A 775 -16.15 17.97 -0.17
C TRP A 775 -16.47 19.48 -0.19
N TRP A 776 -17.45 19.93 -0.96
CA TRP A 776 -17.87 21.33 -1.02
C TRP A 776 -19.37 21.48 -0.94
N HIS A 777 -19.83 22.63 -0.47
CA HIS A 777 -21.25 22.96 -0.39
C HIS A 777 -21.51 24.42 -0.76
N ILE A 778 -22.55 24.70 -1.54
CA ILE A 778 -23.11 26.05 -1.68
C ILE A 778 -24.45 26.08 -0.97
N PHE A 779 -24.52 26.90 0.08
CA PHE A 779 -25.71 27.13 0.88
C PHE A 779 -26.29 28.51 0.58
N HIS A 780 -27.60 28.66 0.68
CA HIS A 780 -28.17 29.96 1.02
C HIS A 780 -27.91 30.23 2.52
N ARG A 781 -27.59 31.47 2.91
CA ARG A 781 -27.21 31.79 4.30
C ARG A 781 -28.23 31.34 5.36
N ASP A 782 -29.53 31.47 5.08
CA ASP A 782 -30.60 31.06 5.99
C ASP A 782 -30.71 29.53 6.12
N ASP A 783 -30.41 28.81 5.03
CA ASP A 783 -30.39 27.34 5.01
C ASP A 783 -29.19 26.85 5.84
N LEU A 784 -28.03 27.50 5.70
CA LEU A 784 -26.85 27.22 6.51
C LEU A 784 -27.11 27.44 7.99
N ALA A 785 -27.76 28.55 8.37
CA ALA A 785 -28.14 28.82 9.76
C ALA A 785 -29.07 27.74 10.33
N THR A 786 -29.93 27.15 9.49
CA THR A 786 -30.83 26.06 9.86
C THR A 786 -30.08 24.73 10.01
N ILE A 787 -29.15 24.42 9.10
CA ILE A 787 -28.42 23.15 9.04
C ILE A 787 -27.31 23.08 10.09
N ALA A 788 -26.58 24.17 10.33
CA ALA A 788 -25.36 24.19 11.15
C ALA A 788 -25.49 23.59 12.56
N PRO A 789 -26.51 23.94 13.40
CA PRO A 789 -26.64 23.32 14.72
C PRO A 789 -27.01 21.83 14.65
N ARG A 790 -27.80 21.42 13.66
CA ARG A 790 -28.16 20.01 13.41
C ARG A 790 -26.96 19.20 12.94
N TRP A 791 -26.09 19.81 12.14
CA TRP A 791 -24.87 19.19 11.65
C TRP A 791 -23.97 18.76 12.81
N LEU A 792 -23.74 19.65 13.79
CA LEU A 792 -22.97 19.30 14.98
C LEU A 792 -23.68 18.21 15.80
N HIS A 793 -24.99 18.31 15.99
CA HIS A 793 -25.79 17.30 16.69
C HIS A 793 -25.67 15.90 16.07
N TRP A 794 -25.90 15.77 14.76
CA TRP A 794 -25.84 14.48 14.08
C TRP A 794 -24.44 13.91 13.96
N CYS A 795 -23.41 14.76 13.78
CA CYS A 795 -22.01 14.34 13.90
C CYS A 795 -21.76 13.69 15.27
N GLY A 796 -22.26 14.33 16.33
CA GLY A 796 -22.32 13.83 17.69
C GLY A 796 -23.01 12.48 17.84
N ALA A 797 -24.24 12.38 17.33
CA ALA A 797 -25.08 11.19 17.45
C ALA A 797 -24.49 9.98 16.72
N ILE A 798 -23.90 10.18 15.53
CA ILE A 798 -23.26 9.11 14.77
C ILE A 798 -22.00 8.61 15.48
N ARG A 799 -21.17 9.51 16.02
CA ARG A 799 -19.95 9.11 16.75
C ARG A 799 -20.23 8.50 18.11
N GLY A 800 -21.19 9.07 18.82
CA GLY A 800 -21.63 8.62 20.13
C GLY A 800 -22.47 7.34 20.10
N ASP A 801 -22.77 6.80 18.91
CA ASP A 801 -23.54 5.59 18.78
C ASP A 801 -22.78 4.40 19.40
N PRO A 802 -23.33 3.78 20.46
CA PRO A 802 -22.66 2.71 21.19
C PRO A 802 -22.45 1.47 20.33
N ARG A 803 -23.16 1.35 19.21
CA ARG A 803 -23.01 0.21 18.30
C ARG A 803 -21.61 0.19 17.68
N ARG A 804 -21.00 1.34 17.37
CA ARG A 804 -19.63 1.44 16.78
C ARG A 804 -19.35 0.52 15.56
N TYR A 805 -20.41 -0.04 14.97
CA TYR A 805 -20.54 -0.79 13.71
C TYR A 805 -22.07 -0.86 13.41
N TRP A 806 -22.52 -0.63 12.16
CA TRP A 806 -23.93 -0.36 11.86
C TRP A 806 -24.52 -1.45 10.95
N ARG A 807 -25.60 -2.11 11.40
CA ARG A 807 -26.23 -3.25 10.69
C ARG A 807 -26.91 -2.82 9.41
N THR A 808 -26.78 -3.65 8.36
CA THR A 808 -27.74 -3.67 7.25
C THR A 808 -29.00 -4.45 7.60
N LEU A 809 -30.14 -3.83 7.34
CA LEU A 809 -31.44 -4.49 7.32
C LEU A 809 -31.81 -4.87 5.88
N GLY A 810 -32.40 -6.05 5.70
CA GLY A 810 -32.98 -6.54 4.45
C GLY A 810 -34.19 -5.70 4.02
N ALA A 811 -34.82 -6.12 2.92
CA ALA A 811 -36.05 -5.48 2.43
C ALA A 811 -37.22 -5.59 3.42
N ASP A 812 -37.15 -6.56 4.32
CA ASP A 812 -38.10 -6.93 5.38
C ASP A 812 -37.78 -6.33 6.76
N GLY A 813 -36.70 -5.56 6.90
CA GLY A 813 -36.27 -5.03 8.19
C GLY A 813 -35.48 -6.02 9.05
N ALA A 814 -35.12 -7.22 8.55
CA ALA A 814 -34.33 -8.21 9.28
C ALA A 814 -32.81 -8.05 9.01
N PRO A 815 -31.90 -8.45 9.93
CA PRO A 815 -30.46 -8.36 9.70
C PRO A 815 -30.00 -9.22 8.50
N VAL A 816 -29.24 -8.63 7.56
CA VAL A 816 -28.65 -9.38 6.43
C VAL A 816 -27.59 -10.35 6.97
N ARG A 817 -27.87 -11.66 6.85
CA ARG A 817 -26.96 -12.74 7.28
C ARG A 817 -25.98 -13.09 6.16
N GLY A 818 -24.70 -13.22 6.51
CA GLY A 818 -23.65 -13.69 5.60
C GLY A 818 -22.72 -14.67 6.32
N PRO A 819 -21.96 -15.49 5.59
CA PRO A 819 -21.06 -16.47 6.20
C PRO A 819 -19.94 -15.77 6.97
N ARG A 820 -19.61 -16.30 8.15
CA ARG A 820 -18.52 -15.83 9.01
C ARG A 820 -17.19 -16.40 8.50
N GLU A 821 -16.15 -15.57 8.38
CA GLU A 821 -14.79 -16.06 8.16
C GLU A 821 -14.39 -16.97 9.33
N GLY A 822 -14.12 -18.25 9.04
CA GLY A 822 -13.66 -19.23 10.04
C GLY A 822 -14.67 -20.28 10.51
N GLY A 823 -15.88 -20.37 9.93
CA GLY A 823 -16.78 -21.51 10.15
C GLY A 823 -17.40 -21.57 11.56
N GLY A 824 -18.48 -20.83 11.78
CA GLY A 824 -19.31 -20.86 12.99
C GLY A 824 -20.67 -20.18 12.75
N GLU A 825 -21.56 -20.23 13.75
CA GLU A 825 -22.97 -19.80 13.70
C GLU A 825 -23.19 -18.42 13.01
N TRP A 826 -24.28 -18.30 12.24
CA TRP A 826 -24.59 -17.17 11.36
C TRP A 826 -24.63 -15.83 12.12
N VAL A 827 -23.76 -14.88 11.79
CA VAL A 827 -23.76 -13.51 12.36
C VAL A 827 -24.04 -12.49 11.25
N SER A 828 -24.70 -11.36 11.59
CA SER A 828 -24.90 -10.24 10.68
C SER A 828 -23.57 -9.77 10.09
N LYS A 829 -23.51 -9.60 8.76
CA LYS A 829 -22.31 -9.13 8.07
C LYS A 829 -22.18 -7.62 8.31
N ASP A 830 -21.22 -7.20 9.14
CA ASP A 830 -20.96 -5.77 9.40
C ASP A 830 -20.46 -5.09 8.11
N ILE A 831 -21.09 -3.99 7.68
CA ILE A 831 -20.72 -3.25 6.45
C ILE A 831 -19.84 -2.05 6.80
N SER A 832 -18.75 -1.85 6.04
CA SER A 832 -17.92 -0.63 6.11
C SER A 832 -18.75 0.61 5.76
N LEU A 833 -18.67 1.68 6.58
CA LEU A 833 -19.32 2.97 6.34
C LEU A 833 -18.74 3.76 5.13
N GLY A 834 -17.90 3.13 4.31
CA GLY A 834 -17.04 3.81 3.35
C GLY A 834 -15.82 4.48 3.98
N ASP A 835 -15.66 4.36 5.31
CA ASP A 835 -14.49 4.81 6.05
C ASP A 835 -13.44 3.70 6.05
N SER A 836 -12.37 3.89 5.29
CA SER A 836 -11.29 2.93 5.14
C SER A 836 -10.24 2.99 6.26
N TYR A 837 -10.37 3.94 7.19
CA TYR A 837 -9.34 4.24 8.21
C TYR A 837 -9.74 3.86 9.63
N VAL A 838 -10.91 3.23 9.81
CA VAL A 838 -11.49 2.93 11.11
C VAL A 838 -11.77 1.43 11.23
N SER A 839 -11.34 0.83 12.35
CA SER A 839 -11.52 -0.58 12.67
C SER A 839 -12.84 -0.84 13.40
N ARG A 840 -13.23 -2.12 13.53
CA ARG A 840 -14.46 -2.53 14.21
C ARG A 840 -14.48 -2.03 15.67
N GLY A 841 -15.54 -1.33 16.06
CA GLY A 841 -15.68 -0.81 17.43
C GLY A 841 -15.05 0.57 17.64
N GLU A 842 -14.52 1.19 16.60
CA GLU A 842 -14.04 2.57 16.61
C GLU A 842 -15.10 3.52 16.02
N ALA A 843 -15.10 4.77 16.49
CA ALA A 843 -16.01 5.79 15.99
C ALA A 843 -15.57 6.28 14.60
N PRO A 844 -16.50 6.48 13.64
CA PRO A 844 -16.16 6.83 12.26
C PRO A 844 -15.43 8.17 12.18
N TRP A 845 -14.34 8.21 11.42
CA TRP A 845 -13.54 9.40 11.19
C TRP A 845 -14.31 10.42 10.34
N ILE A 846 -15.09 9.95 9.36
CA ILE A 846 -15.91 10.79 8.44
C ILE A 846 -17.27 11.20 9.00
N ALA A 847 -17.47 11.17 10.32
CA ALA A 847 -18.78 11.40 10.94
C ALA A 847 -19.35 12.78 10.67
N GLU A 848 -18.51 13.79 10.46
CA GLU A 848 -18.95 15.12 10.08
C GLU A 848 -19.63 15.13 8.71
N MET A 849 -19.23 14.27 7.78
CA MET A 849 -19.87 14.22 6.47
C MET A 849 -21.28 13.61 6.57
N TYR A 850 -21.42 12.49 7.29
CA TYR A 850 -22.74 11.92 7.56
C TYR A 850 -23.61 12.86 8.41
N GLY A 851 -23.03 13.59 9.36
CA GLY A 851 -23.72 14.59 10.17
C GLY A 851 -24.36 15.69 9.31
N TYR A 852 -23.67 16.15 8.26
CA TYR A 852 -24.25 17.10 7.31
C TYR A 852 -25.42 16.48 6.53
N VAL A 853 -25.22 15.27 6.01
CA VAL A 853 -26.24 14.58 5.21
C VAL A 853 -27.55 14.40 5.98
N LEU A 854 -27.46 14.01 7.26
CA LEU A 854 -28.63 13.90 8.13
C LEU A 854 -29.23 15.26 8.47
N ALA A 855 -28.40 16.27 8.76
CA ALA A 855 -28.86 17.61 9.09
C ALA A 855 -29.62 18.30 7.95
N ALA A 856 -29.16 18.16 6.71
CA ALA A 856 -29.83 18.72 5.54
C ALA A 856 -31.18 18.03 5.26
N ALA A 857 -31.21 16.69 5.38
CA ALA A 857 -32.42 15.91 5.24
C ALA A 857 -33.46 16.23 6.33
N GLU A 858 -33.03 16.31 7.60
CA GLU A 858 -33.88 16.68 8.73
C GLU A 858 -34.43 18.10 8.58
N ALA A 859 -33.63 19.05 8.07
CA ALA A 859 -34.06 20.41 7.78
C ALA A 859 -35.03 20.50 6.59
N ARG A 860 -35.29 19.38 5.87
CA ARG A 860 -36.06 19.33 4.60
C ARG A 860 -35.47 20.22 3.51
N ILE A 861 -34.15 20.38 3.51
CA ILE A 861 -33.40 21.16 2.52
C ILE A 861 -32.65 20.15 1.62
N PRO A 862 -33.20 19.79 0.45
CA PRO A 862 -32.57 18.80 -0.41
C PRO A 862 -31.17 19.23 -0.87
N THR A 863 -30.33 18.24 -1.12
CA THR A 863 -29.01 18.44 -1.73
C THR A 863 -29.02 17.96 -3.17
N GLN A 864 -28.64 18.83 -4.10
CA GLN A 864 -28.42 18.49 -5.50
C GLN A 864 -26.93 18.23 -5.74
N LEU A 865 -26.62 17.01 -6.18
CA LEU A 865 -25.26 16.63 -6.55
C LEU A 865 -24.90 17.25 -7.91
N LYS A 866 -23.75 17.91 -7.97
CA LYS A 866 -23.12 18.42 -9.18
C LYS A 866 -21.85 17.60 -9.40
N HIS A 867 -21.59 17.27 -10.67
CA HIS A 867 -20.42 16.50 -11.06
C HIS A 867 -19.42 17.37 -11.82
N GLY A 868 -18.14 17.25 -11.49
CA GLY A 868 -17.05 17.91 -12.22
C GLY A 868 -16.78 19.34 -11.80
N VAL A 869 -17.28 19.77 -10.63
CA VAL A 869 -16.93 21.06 -10.01
C VAL A 869 -15.63 20.93 -9.22
N VAL A 870 -15.48 19.82 -8.47
CA VAL A 870 -14.22 19.42 -7.83
C VAL A 870 -13.45 18.42 -8.68
N GLN A 871 -12.13 18.59 -8.75
CA GLN A 871 -11.20 17.51 -9.10
C GLN A 871 -10.46 17.04 -7.85
N TYR A 872 -10.58 15.74 -7.54
CA TYR A 872 -9.78 15.10 -6.50
C TYR A 872 -8.47 14.56 -7.08
N SER A 873 -7.33 14.83 -6.46
CA SER A 873 -6.03 14.51 -7.05
C SER A 873 -5.61 13.03 -6.96
N ASP A 874 -6.08 12.27 -5.95
CA ASP A 874 -5.77 10.83 -5.78
C ASP A 874 -6.68 9.90 -6.60
N PHE A 875 -7.93 10.29 -6.79
CA PHE A 875 -8.85 9.54 -7.63
C PHE A 875 -8.57 10.00 -9.06
N GLY A 876 -7.78 9.21 -9.80
CA GLY A 876 -7.36 9.45 -11.19
C GLY A 876 -8.51 9.46 -12.22
N ARG A 877 -9.62 10.13 -11.91
CA ARG A 877 -10.76 10.37 -12.77
C ARG A 877 -11.02 11.87 -12.78
N ALA A 878 -10.79 12.47 -13.93
CA ALA A 878 -11.63 13.54 -14.41
C ALA A 878 -12.68 12.88 -15.33
N ALA A 879 -13.96 12.99 -15.02
CA ALA A 879 -14.95 12.91 -16.09
C ALA A 879 -14.63 14.01 -17.13
N PRO A 880 -14.93 13.84 -18.43
CA PRO A 880 -14.73 14.90 -19.41
C PRO A 880 -15.47 16.17 -18.94
N TYR A 881 -14.72 17.21 -18.60
CA TYR A 881 -15.29 18.44 -18.08
C TYR A 881 -16.01 19.21 -19.20
N ALA A 882 -17.03 19.97 -18.81
CA ALA A 882 -17.55 21.04 -19.67
C ALA A 882 -16.42 22.06 -19.99
N GLU A 883 -16.58 22.81 -21.09
CA GLU A 883 -15.66 23.90 -21.45
C GLU A 883 -15.38 24.78 -20.22
N GLY A 884 -14.10 24.85 -19.82
CA GLY A 884 -13.67 25.59 -18.63
C GLY A 884 -12.90 24.76 -17.61
N GLY A 885 -13.19 23.45 -17.44
CA GLY A 885 -12.55 22.57 -16.43
C GLY A 885 -13.10 22.72 -14.99
N PRO A 886 -12.58 21.97 -13.99
CA PRO A 886 -13.09 21.99 -12.61
C PRO A 886 -12.81 23.31 -11.91
N ALA A 887 -13.77 23.86 -11.17
CA ALA A 887 -13.58 25.14 -10.47
C ALA A 887 -12.77 25.01 -9.18
N ILE A 888 -12.76 23.82 -8.58
CA ILE A 888 -12.08 23.51 -7.32
C ILE A 888 -11.14 22.31 -7.53
N ILE A 889 -9.95 22.38 -6.97
CA ILE A 889 -9.00 21.25 -6.90
C ILE A 889 -8.92 20.82 -5.44
N HIS A 890 -9.36 19.61 -5.13
CA HIS A 890 -9.09 18.97 -3.85
C HIS A 890 -7.80 18.18 -3.97
N TYR A 891 -6.73 18.67 -3.35
CA TYR A 891 -5.46 17.93 -3.30
C TYR A 891 -5.53 16.96 -2.11
N GLY A 892 -5.68 15.67 -2.42
CA GLY A 892 -5.94 14.59 -1.47
C GLY A 892 -4.74 14.27 -0.56
N LEU A 893 -4.51 12.99 -0.28
CA LEU A 893 -3.28 12.52 0.34
C LEU A 893 -2.11 12.76 -0.60
N HIS A 894 -2.25 12.49 -1.90
CA HIS A 894 -1.24 12.72 -2.91
C HIS A 894 -1.80 13.60 -4.05
N CYS A 895 -1.06 14.66 -4.36
CA CYS A 895 -1.32 15.55 -5.47
C CYS A 895 -0.27 15.32 -6.54
N HIS A 896 -0.72 14.93 -7.72
CA HIS A 896 0.15 14.70 -8.87
C HIS A 896 -0.21 15.71 -9.96
N VAL A 897 0.74 16.58 -10.29
CA VAL A 897 0.66 17.53 -11.40
C VAL A 897 1.90 17.32 -12.25
N GLU A 898 1.75 16.61 -13.37
CA GLU A 898 2.87 16.26 -14.27
C GLU A 898 4.01 15.54 -13.52
N SER A 899 5.21 16.11 -13.47
CA SER A 899 6.37 15.61 -12.72
C SER A 899 6.35 16.00 -11.25
N TYR A 900 5.51 16.96 -10.86
CA TYR A 900 5.38 17.40 -9.48
C TYR A 900 4.47 16.44 -8.71
N HIS A 901 5.03 15.89 -7.63
CA HIS A 901 4.28 15.14 -6.65
C HIS A 901 4.36 15.91 -5.34
N PHE A 902 3.21 16.04 -4.69
CA PHE A 902 3.08 16.78 -3.44
C PHE A 902 2.15 15.99 -2.54
N THR A 903 2.57 15.67 -1.33
CA THR A 903 1.64 15.25 -0.28
C THR A 903 1.61 16.27 0.83
N LYS A 904 0.42 16.59 1.32
CA LYS A 904 0.27 17.52 2.45
C LYS A 904 0.93 17.01 3.74
N TYR A 905 1.20 15.71 3.85
CA TYR A 905 2.01 15.14 4.94
C TYR A 905 3.51 15.41 4.80
N ASP A 906 3.95 15.99 3.67
CA ASP A 906 5.34 16.40 3.48
C ASP A 906 5.73 17.58 4.37
N TYR A 907 4.75 18.37 4.79
CA TYR A 907 4.94 19.66 5.44
C TYR A 907 4.16 19.78 6.77
N PRO A 908 4.31 18.84 7.72
CA PRO A 908 3.50 18.83 8.96
C PRO A 908 3.85 19.98 9.91
N ALA A 909 5.08 20.49 9.82
CA ALA A 909 5.62 21.56 10.65
C ALA A 909 6.08 22.77 9.82
N PHE A 910 5.63 22.88 8.56
CA PHE A 910 5.98 24.02 7.72
C PHE A 910 5.30 25.27 8.28
N ASP A 911 6.10 26.13 8.90
CA ASP A 911 5.67 27.44 9.34
C ASP A 911 5.75 28.40 8.17
N ILE A 912 4.60 28.69 7.59
CA ILE A 912 4.54 29.63 6.48
C ILE A 912 5.03 31.02 6.92
N ALA A 913 4.86 31.42 8.19
CA ALA A 913 5.28 32.72 8.69
C ALA A 913 6.80 32.94 8.68
N SER A 914 7.59 31.87 8.64
CA SER A 914 9.06 31.93 8.52
C SER A 914 9.55 32.41 7.14
N CYS A 915 8.67 32.41 6.12
CA CYS A 915 8.98 32.88 4.77
C CYS A 915 8.89 34.42 4.69
N GLY A 916 9.91 35.14 5.19
CA GLY A 916 10.31 36.48 4.70
C GLY A 916 9.26 37.59 4.58
N GLY A 917 8.09 37.52 5.21
CA GLY A 917 7.23 38.67 5.47
C GLY A 917 6.56 39.35 4.26
N HIS A 918 6.36 38.68 3.13
CA HIS A 918 5.49 39.21 2.06
C HIS A 918 4.19 38.42 1.95
N PHE A 919 3.36 38.51 3.00
CA PHE A 919 1.99 38.05 2.89
C PHE A 919 1.12 39.11 2.22
N PHE A 920 0.34 38.62 1.28
CA PHE A 920 -0.66 39.33 0.50
C PHE A 920 -1.33 40.48 1.28
N ARG A 921 -1.25 41.72 0.76
CA ARG A 921 -1.97 42.88 1.32
C ARG A 921 -3.44 42.51 1.64
N PRO A 922 -4.03 43.00 2.75
CA PRO A 922 -5.44 42.74 3.06
C PRO A 922 -6.31 43.07 1.83
N PRO A 923 -7.38 42.29 1.56
CA PRO A 923 -8.20 42.49 0.38
C PRO A 923 -8.78 43.91 0.38
N SER A 924 -8.54 44.66 -0.69
CA SER A 924 -9.25 45.91 -0.95
C SER A 924 -10.72 45.58 -1.19
N LYS A 925 -11.64 46.33 -0.57
CA LYS A 925 -13.09 46.26 -0.88
C LYS A 925 -13.28 46.27 -2.41
N PRO A 926 -13.90 45.26 -3.02
CA PRO A 926 -14.10 45.25 -4.46
C PRO A 926 -15.07 46.38 -4.84
N SER A 927 -14.61 47.27 -5.72
CA SER A 927 -15.47 48.22 -6.41
C SER A 927 -16.34 47.47 -7.43
N PRO A 928 -17.62 47.84 -7.62
CA PRO A 928 -18.49 47.17 -8.57
C PRO A 928 -18.00 47.48 -9.99
N ARG A 929 -17.48 46.48 -10.72
CA ARG A 929 -17.24 46.62 -12.15
C ARG A 929 -18.45 46.09 -12.92
N GLN A 930 -19.11 47.04 -13.57
CA GLN A 930 -20.22 46.91 -14.48
C GLN A 930 -19.98 45.83 -15.55
N ALA A 931 -21.06 45.11 -15.86
CA ALA A 931 -21.13 44.13 -16.93
C ALA A 931 -20.70 44.71 -18.28
N ARG A 932 -19.90 43.95 -19.04
CA ARG A 932 -19.82 44.08 -20.50
C ARG A 932 -20.19 42.74 -21.12
N PRO A 933 -21.14 42.70 -22.09
CA PRO A 933 -21.46 41.49 -22.81
C PRO A 933 -20.34 41.17 -23.82
N ARG A 934 -19.86 39.93 -23.84
CA ARG A 934 -18.94 39.45 -24.88
C ARG A 934 -19.75 39.00 -26.09
N ALA A 935 -19.50 39.65 -27.23
CA ALA A 935 -20.02 39.27 -28.55
C ALA A 935 -19.43 37.92 -29.00
N ALA A 936 -20.27 37.13 -29.69
CA ALA A 936 -19.90 35.87 -30.32
C ALA A 936 -18.91 36.09 -31.48
N SER A 937 -17.90 35.22 -31.58
CA SER A 937 -17.08 35.05 -32.79
C SER A 937 -17.33 33.67 -33.40
N PRO A 938 -17.30 33.53 -34.74
CA PRO A 938 -17.70 32.29 -35.40
C PRO A 938 -16.59 31.23 -35.35
N LEU A 939 -17.00 30.00 -35.07
CA LEU A 939 -16.19 28.79 -35.08
C LEU A 939 -15.48 28.60 -36.43
N ARG A 940 -14.14 28.50 -36.40
CA ARG A 940 -13.36 27.81 -37.43
C ARG A 940 -13.20 26.35 -37.00
N SER A 941 -13.67 25.45 -37.86
CA SER A 941 -13.51 24.01 -37.76
C SER A 941 -12.04 23.61 -37.85
N ALA A 942 -11.48 23.12 -36.75
CA ALA A 942 -10.23 22.35 -36.78
C ALA A 942 -10.52 20.93 -37.30
N PRO A 943 -9.62 20.32 -38.08
CA PRO A 943 -9.85 19.00 -38.67
C PRO A 943 -9.90 17.93 -37.58
N ARG A 944 -10.91 17.06 -37.66
CA ARG A 944 -11.05 15.86 -36.83
C ARG A 944 -9.78 15.01 -36.97
N ARG A 945 -8.95 14.96 -35.92
CA ARG A 945 -8.02 13.85 -35.74
C ARG A 945 -8.86 12.60 -35.45
N SER A 946 -8.61 11.54 -36.21
CA SER A 946 -9.19 10.22 -36.01
C SER A 946 -8.98 9.74 -34.56
N PRO A 947 -9.98 9.10 -33.94
CA PRO A 947 -9.85 8.61 -32.57
C PRO A 947 -8.80 7.50 -32.46
N CYS A 948 -7.80 7.71 -31.60
CA CYS A 948 -7.01 6.69 -30.91
C CYS A 948 -7.40 6.67 -29.43
#